data_AF-A0A8K0D2W8-F1
#
_entry.id   AF-A0A8K0D2W8-F1
#
_cell.length_a   1.000
_cell.length_b   1.000
_cell.length_c   1.000
_cell.angle_alpha   90.00
_cell.angle_beta   90.00
_cell.angle_gamma   90.00
#
_symmetry.space_group_name_H-M   'P 1'
#
loop_
_entity.id
_entity.type
_entity.pdbx_description
1 polymer ?
#
loop_
_entity_poly.entity_id
_entity_poly.type
_entity_poly.pdbx_seq_one_letter_code
_entity_poly.pdbx_strand_id
1 'polypeptide(L)'
;MRLCACFFLCVVFCSNYLIYCNEISDNKNAVENNLESPLCCNLTSTEKIEVEYTSKLIENEYIVTFNGYYKNNARASYINAALNTSGIRKWRILARENPASDYPSDFDVVILEDPDSLVGVDALNEHPSVKRVTAQRMVLRTLKFVDSNDYMQPVNCVGVGCNGWRLRRIQNNQFWQATGRHTSRRLLRAVPRQITSVLQADALWNMGITGKGIKVAIFDTGLSKTHPHFRKIKERTNWTNEKTLDDGLGHGTFVAGVIASSKECLGFAPDSELHIFRVFTNNQVSYTSWFLDAFNYAILKKINVLNLSIGGPDFKDHPFVDKVWELTANRVIMVSAIGNDGPLYGTLNNPADQMDVIGVGGINFEDQIAKFSSRGMTTWELPQGYGRIKPDIVTFGSAVRGSNINGGCRSLSGTSVASPVVAGAVTLLASGVLHRSEIINPASMKQALIASARRLPGVNMFEQGHGKLNLVKAYQILSSYKPQASLSPSYIDLSECPYMWPYCTQPLYYGSLPVIVNVTILNGLDVSGHIVGKPQWHPYSPQHGQLLDVAISYSEFLWPWSGWLAISFSVSADGATYEGFAQGHITLTVESPPANGELEPRQSTVTLPIRAKIIPTPPRHKRILWDQYHNLRYPPGYFPRDNLKVKNDPLDWNGDHIHTNFKDMYQNLRNVGYYIEVLGSPFTCFDASQYGTLLIVDPEEEFFPEEVAKLKRDVDAGLSIIIFADWYNVTVMKKVKFYDENTRQWWMPDTGGANVPALNDLLASWGIEFGDRVFEGEFKFGDHEMYYASGTNIAKFPENGLLVAKYLKDQAYQ
;
A
#
# COMPACT_ATOMS: atom_id res chain seq x y z
N MET A 1 -23.90 -3.87 -24.08
CA MET A 1 -24.47 -5.15 -24.55
C MET A 1 -23.33 -5.95 -25.16
N ARG A 2 -23.26 -7.27 -24.91
CA ARG A 2 -22.05 -8.11 -25.03
C ARG A 2 -20.93 -7.72 -24.05
N LEU A 3 -20.48 -8.71 -23.28
CA LEU A 3 -19.20 -8.70 -22.58
C LEU A 3 -18.21 -9.43 -23.48
N CYS A 4 -16.93 -9.09 -23.40
CA CYS A 4 -15.83 -9.97 -23.81
C CYS A 4 -15.02 -10.32 -22.57
N ALA A 5 -14.55 -11.56 -22.49
CA ALA A 5 -13.67 -12.06 -21.44
C ALA A 5 -12.56 -12.89 -22.11
N CYS A 6 -11.34 -12.79 -21.59
CA CYS A 6 -10.24 -13.68 -21.95
C CYS A 6 -9.33 -13.89 -20.74
N PHE A 7 -8.69 -15.06 -20.67
CA PHE A 7 -7.74 -15.45 -19.63
C PHE A 7 -6.33 -14.97 -19.97
N PHE A 8 -5.48 -14.84 -18.95
CA PHE A 8 -4.02 -14.82 -19.11
C PHE A 8 -3.34 -15.65 -18.00
N LEU A 9 -2.20 -16.26 -18.35
CA LEU A 9 -1.36 -17.04 -17.44
C LEU A 9 -0.28 -16.17 -16.77
N CYS A 10 0.36 -16.70 -15.72
CA CYS A 10 1.34 -16.01 -14.85
C CYS A 10 2.73 -15.80 -15.54
N VAL A 11 3.91 -15.68 -14.89
CA VAL A 11 4.51 -16.65 -13.92
C VAL A 11 6.04 -16.25 -13.59
N VAL A 12 6.52 -15.99 -12.32
CA VAL A 12 7.79 -15.22 -11.85
C VAL A 12 9.17 -16.02 -11.80
N PHE A 13 10.30 -16.17 -10.98
CA PHE A 13 11.24 -15.86 -9.77
C PHE A 13 12.53 -14.97 -9.80
N CYS A 14 12.62 -13.93 -8.96
CA CYS A 14 13.90 -13.42 -8.41
C CYS A 14 14.94 -14.50 -8.02
N SER A 15 16.21 -14.33 -8.38
CA SER A 15 17.36 -15.11 -7.88
C SER A 15 18.04 -14.44 -6.67
N ASN A 16 19.06 -15.07 -6.07
CA ASN A 16 19.71 -14.62 -4.83
C ASN A 16 21.25 -14.75 -4.90
N TYR A 17 22.01 -13.81 -4.32
CA TYR A 17 23.47 -13.72 -4.50
C TYR A 17 24.29 -14.06 -3.24
N LEU A 18 25.50 -14.56 -3.46
CA LEU A 18 26.57 -14.74 -2.47
C LEU A 18 27.69 -13.72 -2.72
N ILE A 19 28.28 -13.16 -1.67
CA ILE A 19 29.36 -12.18 -1.77
C ILE A 19 30.67 -12.79 -1.25
N TYR A 20 31.74 -12.62 -2.03
CA TYR A 20 33.13 -12.72 -1.57
C TYR A 20 33.73 -11.31 -1.52
N CYS A 21 34.38 -10.97 -0.41
CA CYS A 21 35.21 -9.77 -0.32
C CYS A 21 36.64 -10.08 -0.80
N ASN A 22 37.37 -9.04 -1.22
CA ASN A 22 38.81 -9.11 -1.44
C ASN A 22 39.48 -7.83 -0.91
N GLU A 23 40.69 -7.95 -0.38
CA GLU A 23 41.41 -6.92 0.38
C GLU A 23 42.35 -6.08 -0.50
N ILE A 24 42.60 -4.81 -0.14
CA ILE A 24 43.84 -4.07 -0.45
C ILE A 24 44.24 -3.23 0.79
N SER A 25 45.56 -3.10 1.02
CA SER A 25 46.25 -2.43 2.15
C SER A 25 46.25 -0.87 2.03
N ASP A 26 46.67 -0.03 3.00
CA ASP A 26 47.95 -0.06 3.74
C ASP A 26 48.05 0.84 5.00
N ASN A 27 48.66 0.30 6.07
CA ASN A 27 49.73 0.88 6.93
C ASN A 27 49.80 2.40 7.28
N LYS A 28 49.65 2.76 8.59
CA LYS A 28 50.79 2.95 9.55
C LYS A 28 50.45 3.48 10.97
N ASN A 29 51.29 3.03 11.91
CA ASN A 29 51.29 3.18 13.38
C ASN A 29 51.29 4.61 13.98
N ALA A 30 50.70 4.77 15.18
CA ALA A 30 51.22 5.65 16.26
C ALA A 30 50.69 5.30 17.69
N VAL A 31 51.58 4.78 18.54
CA VAL A 31 51.73 4.79 20.03
C VAL A 31 50.55 5.14 20.98
N GLU A 32 50.49 4.40 22.10
CA GLU A 32 49.55 4.49 23.23
C GLU A 32 49.65 5.77 24.11
N ASN A 33 48.59 6.04 24.89
CA ASN A 33 48.71 6.35 26.32
C ASN A 33 47.37 6.16 27.07
N ASN A 34 47.42 5.71 28.33
CA ASN A 34 46.24 5.40 29.16
C ASN A 34 45.79 6.58 30.04
N LEU A 35 44.47 6.71 30.23
CA LEU A 35 43.87 7.44 31.36
C LEU A 35 42.44 6.92 31.62
N GLU A 36 42.14 6.55 32.85
CA GLU A 36 40.90 5.86 33.23
C GLU A 36 39.73 6.80 33.57
N SER A 37 38.53 6.18 33.69
CA SER A 37 37.31 6.67 34.37
C SER A 37 36.36 7.60 33.58
N PRO A 38 35.07 7.68 33.94
CA PRO A 38 34.18 6.52 34.06
C PRO A 38 32.76 6.75 33.47
N LEU A 39 31.98 5.66 33.33
CA LEU A 39 30.50 5.68 33.24
C LEU A 39 29.89 6.48 32.06
N CYS A 40 30.21 6.11 30.82
CA CYS A 40 29.28 6.36 29.71
C CYS A 40 27.99 5.56 29.92
N CYS A 41 26.84 6.24 29.99
CA CYS A 41 25.53 5.60 30.07
C CYS A 41 25.18 4.93 28.73
N ASN A 42 24.36 3.88 28.76
CA ASN A 42 23.85 3.22 27.54
C ASN A 42 23.20 4.24 26.59
N LEU A 43 23.91 4.58 25.51
CA LEU A 43 23.32 4.97 24.25
C LEU A 43 22.58 3.72 23.73
N THR A 44 21.28 3.64 23.97
CA THR A 44 20.44 2.65 23.29
C THR A 44 20.44 3.00 21.82
N SER A 45 21.16 2.23 21.00
CA SER A 45 21.07 2.42 19.55
C SER A 45 19.62 2.16 19.10
N THR A 46 19.22 2.88 18.06
CA THR A 46 17.91 2.76 17.44
C THR A 46 18.10 2.14 16.07
N GLU A 47 17.57 0.95 15.88
CA GLU A 47 17.73 0.21 14.64
C GLU A 47 16.56 0.58 13.71
N LYS A 48 16.85 1.00 12.49
CA LYS A 48 15.87 1.01 11.39
C LYS A 48 15.71 -0.41 10.90
N ILE A 49 14.47 -0.87 10.76
CA ILE A 49 14.16 -2.09 10.02
C ILE A 49 14.03 -1.70 8.55
N GLU A 50 14.89 -2.24 7.71
CA GLU A 50 14.71 -2.27 6.26
C GLU A 50 14.17 -3.65 5.88
N VAL A 51 13.23 -3.70 4.95
CA VAL A 51 12.49 -4.92 4.58
C VAL A 51 12.51 -5.03 3.07
N GLU A 52 13.24 -6.01 2.55
CA GLU A 52 13.18 -6.38 1.14
C GLU A 52 12.22 -7.56 0.98
N TYR A 53 11.30 -7.48 0.04
CA TYR A 53 10.29 -8.52 -0.22
C TYR A 53 10.47 -9.09 -1.63
N THR A 54 10.47 -10.40 -1.77
CA THR A 54 10.46 -11.09 -3.08
C THR A 54 9.49 -12.28 -3.05
N SER A 55 8.55 -12.32 -4.01
CA SER A 55 7.55 -13.39 -4.19
C SER A 55 8.01 -14.45 -5.18
N LYS A 56 7.73 -15.72 -4.88
CA LYS A 56 8.56 -16.83 -5.35
C LYS A 56 7.71 -18.12 -5.64
N LEU A 57 6.81 -18.16 -6.66
CA LEU A 57 6.05 -19.40 -7.06
C LEU A 57 6.98 -20.61 -7.22
N ILE A 58 6.72 -21.73 -6.56
CA ILE A 58 7.47 -22.96 -6.73
C ILE A 58 6.92 -23.71 -7.94
N GLU A 59 7.78 -23.97 -8.91
CA GLU A 59 7.47 -24.79 -10.08
C GLU A 59 6.93 -26.15 -9.71
N ASN A 60 6.00 -26.65 -10.53
CA ASN A 60 5.31 -27.92 -10.39
C ASN A 60 4.44 -28.06 -9.11
N GLU A 61 4.52 -27.14 -8.13
CA GLU A 61 3.70 -27.14 -6.92
C GLU A 61 2.50 -26.20 -7.07
N TYR A 62 1.29 -26.76 -6.98
CA TYR A 62 0.03 -26.06 -7.18
C TYR A 62 -0.87 -26.18 -5.96
N ILE A 63 -1.30 -25.03 -5.41
CA ILE A 63 -2.37 -24.95 -4.42
C ILE A 63 -3.69 -25.22 -5.15
N VAL A 64 -4.32 -26.34 -4.82
CA VAL A 64 -5.67 -26.69 -5.27
C VAL A 64 -6.63 -26.28 -4.17
N THR A 65 -7.40 -25.22 -4.41
CA THR A 65 -8.46 -24.75 -3.52
C THR A 65 -9.79 -25.41 -3.89
N PHE A 66 -10.61 -25.76 -2.91
CA PHE A 66 -11.86 -26.49 -3.04
C PHE A 66 -13.07 -25.63 -2.66
N ASN A 67 -14.26 -26.02 -3.11
CA ASN A 67 -15.52 -25.33 -2.83
C ASN A 67 -16.05 -25.50 -1.38
N GLY A 68 -15.21 -25.96 -0.44
CA GLY A 68 -15.58 -26.18 0.96
C GLY A 68 -14.50 -26.93 1.76
N TYR A 69 -14.76 -27.12 3.06
CA TYR A 69 -13.84 -27.77 3.99
C TYR A 69 -14.01 -29.29 4.00
N TYR A 70 -13.01 -30.02 3.50
CA TYR A 70 -13.03 -31.48 3.38
C TYR A 70 -11.89 -32.13 4.18
N LYS A 71 -12.06 -33.40 4.57
CA LYS A 71 -10.98 -34.22 5.15
C LYS A 71 -9.98 -34.63 4.07
N ASN A 72 -8.72 -34.86 4.46
CA ASN A 72 -7.61 -35.27 3.58
C ASN A 72 -8.04 -36.33 2.53
N ASN A 73 -8.56 -37.48 2.96
CA ASN A 73 -8.99 -38.57 2.07
C ASN A 73 -9.99 -38.15 0.97
N ALA A 74 -10.86 -37.17 1.23
CA ALA A 74 -11.82 -36.67 0.24
C ALA A 74 -11.16 -35.72 -0.76
N ARG A 75 -10.30 -34.80 -0.29
CA ARG A 75 -9.50 -33.90 -1.15
C ARG A 75 -8.58 -34.68 -2.07
N ALA A 76 -7.89 -35.68 -1.52
CA ALA A 76 -7.10 -36.64 -2.28
C ALA A 76 -7.93 -37.41 -3.31
N SER A 77 -9.17 -37.79 -2.98
CA SER A 77 -10.07 -38.44 -3.94
C SER A 77 -10.47 -37.51 -5.09
N TYR A 78 -10.67 -36.21 -4.86
CA TYR A 78 -10.96 -35.23 -5.92
C TYR A 78 -9.75 -34.99 -6.82
N ILE A 79 -8.57 -34.79 -6.24
CA ILE A 79 -7.30 -34.62 -6.98
C ILE A 79 -7.01 -35.86 -7.85
N ASN A 80 -7.17 -37.06 -7.28
CA ASN A 80 -6.97 -38.30 -8.02
C ASN A 80 -8.03 -38.53 -9.10
N ALA A 81 -9.30 -38.14 -8.87
CA ALA A 81 -10.35 -38.25 -9.88
C ALA A 81 -10.04 -37.39 -11.12
N ALA A 82 -9.62 -36.13 -10.91
CA ALA A 82 -9.23 -35.22 -11.99
C ALA A 82 -7.98 -35.71 -12.76
N LEU A 83 -6.91 -36.06 -12.04
CA LEU A 83 -5.61 -36.32 -12.66
C LEU A 83 -5.51 -37.71 -13.31
N ASN A 84 -6.18 -38.74 -12.77
CA ASN A 84 -6.22 -40.08 -13.39
C ASN A 84 -6.86 -40.06 -14.80
N THR A 85 -7.72 -39.08 -15.10
CA THR A 85 -8.33 -38.89 -16.43
C THR A 85 -7.57 -37.93 -17.34
N SER A 86 -6.63 -37.13 -16.81
CA SER A 86 -5.90 -36.10 -17.57
C SER A 86 -4.72 -36.62 -18.40
N GLY A 87 -4.27 -37.86 -18.15
CA GLY A 87 -3.08 -38.44 -18.78
C GLY A 87 -1.76 -38.18 -18.04
N ILE A 88 -1.76 -37.32 -17.02
CA ILE A 88 -0.65 -37.19 -16.06
C ILE A 88 -0.40 -38.53 -15.36
N ARG A 89 0.87 -38.92 -15.23
CA ARG A 89 1.34 -40.21 -14.71
C ARG A 89 2.12 -40.06 -13.40
N LYS A 90 2.74 -38.90 -13.17
CA LYS A 90 3.51 -38.59 -11.97
C LYS A 90 2.99 -37.33 -11.28
N TRP A 91 2.45 -37.55 -10.11
CA TRP A 91 1.91 -36.52 -9.24
C TRP A 91 1.99 -36.99 -7.79
N ARG A 92 2.03 -36.05 -6.85
CA ARG A 92 1.87 -36.35 -5.42
C ARG A 92 1.28 -35.18 -4.67
N ILE A 93 0.51 -35.47 -3.63
CA ILE A 93 0.02 -34.44 -2.70
C ILE A 93 1.10 -34.22 -1.64
N LEU A 94 1.48 -32.97 -1.39
CA LEU A 94 2.46 -32.61 -0.38
C LEU A 94 1.85 -32.79 1.01
N ALA A 95 2.51 -33.58 1.87
CA ALA A 95 2.05 -33.83 3.23
C ALA A 95 2.16 -32.56 4.10
N ARG A 96 1.06 -32.18 4.75
CA ARG A 96 0.98 -31.02 5.66
C ARG A 96 1.27 -31.46 7.09
N GLU A 97 2.54 -31.61 7.42
CA GLU A 97 3.04 -32.00 8.76
C GLU A 97 3.04 -30.80 9.74
N ASN A 98 1.87 -30.24 10.01
CA ASN A 98 1.69 -29.07 10.87
C ASN A 98 0.41 -29.18 11.73
N PRO A 99 0.14 -28.28 12.69
CA PRO A 99 -1.00 -28.41 13.60
C PRO A 99 -2.40 -28.38 12.94
N ALA A 100 -2.52 -28.06 11.65
CA ALA A 100 -3.78 -28.14 10.90
C ALA A 100 -4.04 -29.53 10.27
N SER A 101 -3.06 -30.46 10.30
CA SER A 101 -3.13 -31.80 9.67
C SER A 101 -4.41 -32.58 9.96
N ASP A 102 -4.87 -32.50 11.20
CA ASP A 102 -5.94 -33.34 11.76
C ASP A 102 -7.34 -32.78 11.46
N TYR A 103 -7.41 -31.59 10.87
CA TYR A 103 -8.64 -30.83 10.65
C TYR A 103 -9.08 -30.86 9.17
N PRO A 104 -10.38 -30.66 8.88
CA PRO A 104 -10.83 -30.34 7.55
C PRO A 104 -10.13 -29.09 7.00
N SER A 105 -9.95 -29.03 5.68
CA SER A 105 -9.32 -27.91 4.98
C SER A 105 -9.99 -27.67 3.64
N ASP A 106 -9.89 -26.44 3.15
CA ASP A 106 -10.35 -25.95 1.86
C ASP A 106 -9.29 -26.02 0.75
N PHE A 107 -8.08 -26.48 1.04
CA PHE A 107 -7.02 -26.64 0.05
C PHE A 107 -6.12 -27.86 0.35
N ASP A 108 -5.34 -28.26 -0.65
CA ASP A 108 -4.09 -29.03 -0.53
C ASP A 108 -3.06 -28.53 -1.58
N VAL A 109 -1.80 -28.95 -1.45
CA VAL A 109 -0.75 -28.66 -2.43
C VAL A 109 -0.46 -29.93 -3.24
N VAL A 110 -0.56 -29.84 -4.57
CA VAL A 110 -0.30 -30.93 -5.52
C VAL A 110 0.97 -30.64 -6.29
N ILE A 111 1.82 -31.64 -6.41
CA ILE A 111 3.08 -31.58 -7.15
C ILE A 111 2.90 -32.40 -8.42
N LEU A 112 3.04 -31.77 -9.60
CA LEU A 112 2.92 -32.40 -10.92
C LEU A 112 4.32 -32.61 -11.51
N GLU A 113 4.80 -33.85 -11.55
CA GLU A 113 6.22 -34.14 -11.88
C GLU A 113 6.46 -34.48 -13.37
N ASP A 114 5.39 -34.52 -14.18
CA ASP A 114 5.46 -34.67 -15.64
C ASP A 114 5.58 -33.29 -16.34
N PRO A 115 6.25 -33.22 -17.51
CA PRO A 115 6.53 -31.95 -18.19
C PRO A 115 5.28 -31.21 -18.68
N ASP A 116 4.24 -31.93 -19.11
CA ASP A 116 2.98 -31.36 -19.62
C ASP A 116 2.03 -30.93 -18.50
N SER A 117 2.57 -30.30 -17.43
CA SER A 117 1.84 -30.01 -16.19
C SER A 117 0.59 -29.14 -16.37
N LEU A 118 0.53 -28.34 -17.43
CA LEU A 118 -0.65 -27.57 -17.85
C LEU A 118 -1.91 -28.44 -17.98
N VAL A 119 -1.81 -29.63 -18.59
CA VAL A 119 -2.95 -30.55 -18.77
C VAL A 119 -3.48 -31.06 -17.43
N GLY A 120 -2.60 -31.19 -16.43
CA GLY A 120 -2.99 -31.50 -15.06
C GLY A 120 -3.66 -30.31 -14.34
N VAL A 121 -3.19 -29.09 -14.57
CA VAL A 121 -3.79 -27.86 -14.03
C VAL A 121 -5.19 -27.63 -14.60
N ASP A 122 -5.38 -27.82 -15.90
CA ASP A 122 -6.67 -27.64 -16.57
C ASP A 122 -7.69 -28.69 -16.07
N ALA A 123 -7.32 -29.97 -16.05
CA ALA A 123 -8.19 -31.04 -15.54
C ALA A 123 -8.55 -30.87 -14.05
N LEU A 124 -7.67 -30.28 -13.24
CA LEU A 124 -7.96 -29.91 -11.86
C LEU A 124 -8.93 -28.71 -11.78
N ASN A 125 -8.79 -27.70 -12.64
CA ASN A 125 -9.72 -26.55 -12.71
C ASN A 125 -11.12 -26.95 -13.21
N GLU A 126 -11.24 -27.94 -14.10
CA GLU A 126 -12.53 -28.45 -14.59
C GLU A 126 -13.29 -29.30 -13.55
N HIS A 127 -12.63 -29.78 -12.49
CA HIS A 127 -13.25 -30.67 -11.52
C HIS A 127 -14.24 -29.94 -10.58
N PRO A 128 -15.52 -30.34 -10.49
CA PRO A 128 -16.60 -29.52 -9.89
C PRO A 128 -16.48 -29.26 -8.37
N SER A 129 -15.61 -29.99 -7.65
CA SER A 129 -15.31 -29.70 -6.24
C SER A 129 -14.15 -28.72 -6.03
N VAL A 130 -13.40 -28.39 -7.09
CA VAL A 130 -12.30 -27.41 -7.07
C VAL A 130 -12.88 -26.01 -7.30
N LYS A 131 -12.35 -25.03 -6.55
CA LYS A 131 -12.66 -23.60 -6.71
C LYS A 131 -11.71 -22.95 -7.70
N ARG A 132 -10.41 -23.25 -7.57
CA ARG A 132 -9.31 -22.72 -8.38
C ARG A 132 -8.01 -23.47 -8.11
N VAL A 133 -7.20 -23.68 -9.15
CA VAL A 133 -5.79 -24.07 -9.06
C VAL A 133 -4.89 -22.84 -9.23
N THR A 134 -3.86 -22.70 -8.39
CA THR A 134 -2.85 -21.64 -8.49
C THR A 134 -1.49 -22.19 -8.11
N ALA A 135 -0.41 -21.86 -8.84
CA ALA A 135 0.94 -22.23 -8.43
C ALA A 135 1.28 -21.64 -7.04
N GLN A 136 2.02 -22.40 -6.21
CA GLN A 136 2.30 -22.10 -4.81
C GLN A 136 3.39 -21.05 -4.66
N ARG A 137 3.18 -19.90 -4.00
CA ARG A 137 4.28 -18.95 -3.71
C ARG A 137 5.07 -19.35 -2.47
N MET A 138 6.39 -19.47 -2.60
CA MET A 138 7.32 -19.10 -1.54
C MET A 138 7.38 -17.56 -1.46
N VAL A 139 7.72 -17.02 -0.30
CA VAL A 139 7.93 -15.59 -0.04
C VAL A 139 9.22 -15.43 0.75
N LEU A 140 10.16 -14.63 0.26
CA LEU A 140 11.38 -14.26 0.97
C LEU A 140 11.27 -12.80 1.44
N ARG A 141 11.48 -12.58 2.74
CA ARG A 141 11.36 -11.26 3.39
C ARG A 141 12.64 -10.94 4.16
N THR A 142 13.62 -10.31 3.52
CA THR A 142 14.89 -9.97 4.18
C THR A 142 14.71 -8.80 5.15
N LEU A 143 14.67 -9.08 6.45
CA LEU A 143 14.88 -8.06 7.47
C LEU A 143 16.36 -7.70 7.55
N LYS A 144 16.66 -6.40 7.42
CA LYS A 144 17.95 -5.81 7.75
C LYS A 144 17.76 -4.83 8.91
N PHE A 145 18.56 -4.99 9.97
CA PHE A 145 18.60 -4.04 11.08
C PHE A 145 19.79 -3.10 10.85
N VAL A 146 19.51 -1.82 10.64
CA VAL A 146 20.51 -0.79 10.34
C VAL A 146 20.56 0.21 11.48
N ASP A 147 21.72 0.40 12.13
CA ASP A 147 21.86 1.39 13.19
C ASP A 147 21.65 2.80 12.65
N SER A 148 20.68 3.54 13.18
CA SER A 148 20.25 4.83 12.62
C SER A 148 21.25 5.99 12.80
N ASN A 149 22.44 5.72 13.33
CA ASN A 149 23.52 6.69 13.48
C ASN A 149 24.25 6.96 12.15
N ASP A 150 24.30 6.00 11.22
CA ASP A 150 25.11 6.11 9.99
C ASP A 150 24.54 7.06 8.92
N TYR A 151 23.33 7.61 9.13
CA TYR A 151 22.68 8.52 8.17
C TYR A 151 22.76 10.01 8.55
N MET A 152 23.63 10.40 9.48
CA MET A 152 24.11 11.78 9.60
C MET A 152 25.38 12.03 8.77
N GLN A 153 25.25 11.85 7.45
CA GLN A 153 26.23 12.37 6.48
C GLN A 153 26.38 13.90 6.68
N PRO A 154 27.57 14.43 7.00
CA PRO A 154 27.79 15.87 7.06
C PRO A 154 27.76 16.44 5.64
N VAL A 155 27.09 17.59 5.46
CA VAL A 155 27.07 18.29 4.16
C VAL A 155 28.45 18.90 3.90
N ASN A 156 29.32 18.14 3.22
CA ASN A 156 30.66 18.55 2.83
C ASN A 156 30.60 19.60 1.70
N CYS A 157 30.46 20.88 2.07
CA CYS A 157 30.62 22.00 1.15
C CYS A 157 32.08 22.16 0.72
N VAL A 158 32.47 21.60 -0.42
CA VAL A 158 33.84 21.68 -0.98
C VAL A 158 33.86 22.53 -2.26
N GLY A 159 34.11 23.84 -2.09
CA GLY A 159 34.29 24.81 -3.20
C GLY A 159 32.98 25.20 -3.91
N VAL A 160 32.74 26.46 -4.29
CA VAL A 160 33.63 27.63 -4.39
C VAL A 160 32.91 28.90 -3.88
N GLY A 161 33.63 29.78 -3.19
CA GLY A 161 33.33 31.22 -3.15
C GLY A 161 32.23 31.72 -2.21
N CYS A 162 32.50 31.80 -0.91
CA CYS A 162 31.68 32.56 0.05
C CYS A 162 32.48 33.72 0.69
N ASN A 163 32.51 34.87 0.02
CA ASN A 163 32.91 36.14 0.65
C ASN A 163 31.71 36.76 1.36
N GLY A 164 31.69 36.75 2.69
CA GLY A 164 30.61 37.37 3.47
C GLY A 164 30.81 38.87 3.71
N TRP A 165 29.74 39.59 4.08
CA TRP A 165 29.78 40.77 4.98
C TRP A 165 28.36 41.25 5.39
N ARG A 166 28.15 41.44 6.70
CA ARG A 166 27.21 42.40 7.36
C ARG A 166 25.70 42.26 7.12
N LEU A 167 25.02 41.59 8.07
CA LEU A 167 23.63 41.95 8.43
C LEU A 167 23.59 43.36 9.04
N ARG A 168 22.74 44.24 8.52
CA ARG A 168 22.58 45.62 9.02
C ARG A 168 21.39 45.70 9.97
N ARG A 169 21.65 46.09 11.21
CA ARG A 169 20.65 46.19 12.30
C ARG A 169 19.73 47.40 12.08
N ILE A 170 18.43 47.17 11.95
CA ILE A 170 17.41 48.22 12.05
C ILE A 170 16.79 48.17 13.44
N GLN A 171 16.70 49.33 14.10
CA GLN A 171 15.98 49.48 15.36
C GLN A 171 14.58 50.01 15.07
N ASN A 172 13.58 49.54 15.82
CA ASN A 172 12.63 50.45 16.45
C ASN A 172 12.13 49.85 17.78
N ASN A 173 11.40 50.65 18.56
CA ASN A 173 11.48 50.63 20.02
C ASN A 173 10.11 50.59 20.73
N GLN A 174 10.12 50.44 22.06
CA GLN A 174 8.99 50.53 23.01
C GLN A 174 8.04 49.29 23.03
N PHE A 175 8.05 48.47 24.10
CA PHE A 175 7.42 48.60 25.45
C PHE A 175 5.98 48.03 25.46
N TRP A 176 5.54 47.22 26.43
CA TRP A 176 5.76 47.36 27.88
C TRP A 176 6.21 46.09 28.65
N GLN A 177 6.70 46.38 29.86
CA GLN A 177 7.26 45.56 30.94
C GLN A 177 6.61 44.19 31.25
N ALA A 178 7.47 43.25 31.67
CA ALA A 178 7.11 42.09 32.48
C ALA A 178 7.81 42.15 33.85
N THR A 179 7.20 41.58 34.90
CA THR A 179 7.85 41.33 36.20
C THR A 179 7.50 39.91 36.67
N GLY A 180 8.49 39.04 36.92
CA GLY A 180 8.18 37.61 37.14
C GLY A 180 9.34 36.61 37.27
N ARG A 181 10.50 36.99 37.81
CA ARG A 181 11.60 36.13 38.32
C ARG A 181 11.87 34.79 37.60
N HIS A 182 12.94 34.74 36.79
CA HIS A 182 13.60 33.47 36.47
C HIS A 182 14.35 32.90 37.69
N THR A 183 14.19 31.60 37.94
CA THR A 183 15.16 30.77 38.69
C THR A 183 15.22 29.36 38.10
N SER A 184 16.41 28.77 38.06
CA SER A 184 16.70 27.35 37.77
C SER A 184 15.98 26.72 36.56
N ARG A 185 16.55 26.86 35.36
CA ARG A 185 16.33 25.89 34.27
C ARG A 185 16.96 24.55 34.68
N ARG A 186 16.19 23.64 35.28
CA ARG A 186 16.56 22.23 35.35
C ARG A 186 16.62 21.68 33.92
N LEU A 187 17.73 21.04 33.55
CA LEU A 187 17.79 20.19 32.37
C LEU A 187 16.78 19.05 32.56
N LEU A 188 15.67 19.11 31.83
CA LEU A 188 14.72 18.02 31.74
C LEU A 188 15.40 16.88 30.98
N ARG A 189 15.97 15.92 31.71
CA ARG A 189 16.34 14.61 31.15
C ARG A 189 15.13 14.06 30.42
N ALA A 190 15.29 13.72 29.14
CA ALA A 190 14.25 13.09 28.36
C ALA A 190 13.95 11.71 28.97
N VAL A 191 12.87 11.61 29.75
CA VAL A 191 12.34 10.32 30.19
C VAL A 191 11.89 9.59 28.92
N PRO A 192 12.41 8.40 28.60
CA PRO A 192 12.02 7.66 27.40
C PRO A 192 10.53 7.34 27.50
N ARG A 193 9.73 8.02 26.67
CA ARG A 193 8.27 7.96 26.72
C ARG A 193 7.79 6.59 26.26
N GLN A 194 7.23 5.79 27.17
CA GLN A 194 6.59 4.54 26.77
C GLN A 194 5.36 4.85 25.93
N ILE A 195 5.27 4.25 24.74
CA ILE A 195 4.18 4.50 23.78
C ILE A 195 2.79 4.21 24.37
N THR A 196 2.69 3.26 25.30
CA THR A 196 1.49 2.94 26.07
C THR A 196 0.99 4.13 26.88
N SER A 197 1.87 4.82 27.62
CA SER A 197 1.53 6.04 28.36
C SER A 197 1.21 7.23 27.42
N VAL A 198 1.91 7.36 26.29
CA VAL A 198 1.63 8.45 25.32
C VAL A 198 0.29 8.25 24.60
N LEU A 199 -0.15 7.00 24.45
CA LEU A 199 -1.46 6.63 23.92
C LEU A 199 -2.50 6.34 25.03
N GLN A 200 -2.20 6.70 26.29
CA GLN A 200 -3.12 6.65 27.43
C GLN A 200 -3.69 5.25 27.77
N ALA A 201 -2.91 4.18 27.55
CA ALA A 201 -3.29 2.81 27.90
C ALA A 201 -3.47 2.61 29.41
N ASP A 202 -2.74 3.38 30.22
CA ASP A 202 -2.86 3.42 31.68
C ASP A 202 -4.26 3.82 32.16
N ALA A 203 -4.98 4.66 31.40
CA ALA A 203 -6.37 4.99 31.70
C ALA A 203 -7.28 3.76 31.65
N LEU A 204 -7.05 2.83 30.71
CA LEU A 204 -7.81 1.58 30.60
C LEU A 204 -7.31 0.53 31.61
N TRP A 205 -6.01 0.44 31.86
CA TRP A 205 -5.45 -0.45 32.89
C TRP A 205 -6.01 -0.13 34.28
N ASN A 206 -6.18 1.16 34.60
CA ASN A 206 -6.82 1.62 35.84
C ASN A 206 -8.32 1.26 35.93
N MET A 207 -8.98 0.96 34.81
CA MET A 207 -10.34 0.41 34.76
C MET A 207 -10.38 -1.14 34.83
N GLY A 208 -9.23 -1.80 35.03
CA GLY A 208 -9.11 -3.26 35.03
C GLY A 208 -9.11 -3.91 33.64
N ILE A 209 -9.05 -3.10 32.58
CA ILE A 209 -9.03 -3.54 31.19
C ILE A 209 -7.55 -3.79 30.81
N THR A 210 -7.13 -5.04 30.62
CA THR A 210 -5.70 -5.40 30.46
C THR A 210 -5.41 -6.40 29.32
N GLY A 211 -6.36 -6.62 28.39
CA GLY A 211 -6.28 -7.66 27.36
C GLY A 211 -6.84 -9.02 27.79
N LYS A 212 -7.16 -9.20 29.08
CA LYS A 212 -7.68 -10.45 29.66
C LYS A 212 -8.91 -10.97 28.89
N GLY A 213 -8.84 -12.23 28.45
CA GLY A 213 -9.93 -12.92 27.74
C GLY A 213 -9.89 -12.78 26.21
N ILE A 214 -8.96 -12.00 25.66
CA ILE A 214 -8.73 -11.87 24.22
C ILE A 214 -7.57 -12.76 23.80
N LYS A 215 -7.75 -13.52 22.72
CA LYS A 215 -6.70 -14.28 22.04
C LYS A 215 -6.08 -13.46 20.92
N VAL A 216 -4.77 -13.32 20.93
CA VAL A 216 -4.02 -12.60 19.89
C VAL A 216 -3.10 -13.56 19.17
N ALA A 217 -3.26 -13.69 17.85
CA ALA A 217 -2.30 -14.37 17.00
C ALA A 217 -1.25 -13.40 16.46
N ILE A 218 0.01 -13.85 16.46
CA ILE A 218 1.15 -13.10 15.93
C ILE A 218 1.82 -13.98 14.88
N PHE A 219 1.73 -13.54 13.62
CA PHE A 219 2.27 -14.24 12.45
C PHE A 219 3.61 -13.59 12.10
N ASP A 220 4.70 -14.22 12.53
CA ASP A 220 6.04 -13.60 12.47
C ASP A 220 7.17 -14.67 12.56
N THR A 221 8.37 -14.27 12.96
CA THR A 221 9.56 -15.13 13.16
C THR A 221 9.49 -16.01 14.42
N GLY A 222 8.44 -15.90 15.24
CA GLY A 222 8.23 -16.70 16.45
C GLY A 222 8.37 -15.89 17.75
N LEU A 223 8.68 -16.57 18.85
CA LEU A 223 8.90 -15.95 20.16
C LEU A 223 9.88 -16.80 20.99
N SER A 224 10.84 -16.15 21.68
CA SER A 224 11.75 -16.79 22.64
C SER A 224 11.01 -17.44 23.83
N LYS A 225 11.26 -18.74 24.07
CA LYS A 225 10.54 -19.61 25.02
C LYS A 225 10.56 -19.11 26.48
N THR A 226 11.68 -18.53 26.90
CA THR A 226 11.97 -18.19 28.30
C THR A 226 11.90 -16.69 28.58
N HIS A 227 11.43 -15.88 27.61
CA HIS A 227 11.55 -14.44 27.67
C HIS A 227 10.71 -13.81 28.83
N PRO A 228 11.34 -13.09 29.79
CA PRO A 228 10.77 -12.85 31.12
C PRO A 228 9.60 -11.86 31.15
N HIS A 229 9.28 -11.17 30.05
CA HIS A 229 8.24 -10.16 29.99
C HIS A 229 6.81 -10.73 29.84
N PHE A 230 6.67 -11.95 29.33
CA PHE A 230 5.36 -12.51 28.94
C PHE A 230 4.76 -13.39 30.03
N ARG A 231 3.45 -13.22 30.30
CA ARG A 231 2.72 -13.98 31.34
C ARG A 231 1.93 -15.16 30.80
N LYS A 232 1.41 -15.03 29.58
CA LYS A 232 0.38 -15.91 29.01
C LYS A 232 0.67 -16.28 27.56
N ILE A 233 1.82 -16.92 27.34
CA ILE A 233 2.07 -17.66 26.11
C ILE A 233 1.15 -18.89 26.15
N LYS A 234 0.03 -18.83 25.42
CA LYS A 234 -0.97 -19.90 25.38
C LYS A 234 -0.55 -21.02 24.43
N GLU A 235 0.05 -20.64 23.31
CA GLU A 235 0.43 -21.56 22.23
C GLU A 235 1.63 -21.01 21.44
N ARG A 236 2.52 -21.90 21.01
CA ARG A 236 3.59 -21.61 20.04
C ARG A 236 3.55 -22.73 19.00
N THR A 237 3.28 -22.39 17.75
CA THR A 237 3.21 -23.32 16.61
C THR A 237 4.24 -22.93 15.56
N ASN A 238 4.85 -23.93 14.90
CA ASN A 238 5.58 -23.69 13.67
C ASN A 238 4.73 -24.14 12.47
N TRP A 239 4.79 -23.36 11.40
CA TRP A 239 4.19 -23.65 10.09
C TRP A 239 5.25 -23.89 9.02
N THR A 240 6.54 -23.65 9.34
CA THR A 240 7.68 -23.87 8.44
C THR A 240 8.24 -25.29 8.52
N ASN A 241 9.14 -25.62 7.60
CA ASN A 241 9.87 -26.90 7.56
C ASN A 241 11.01 -27.04 8.60
N GLU A 242 11.35 -25.98 9.35
CA GLU A 242 12.40 -26.04 10.38
C GLU A 242 11.88 -26.64 11.70
N LYS A 243 12.75 -27.35 12.44
CA LYS A 243 12.35 -28.03 13.69
C LYS A 243 12.57 -27.14 14.93
N THR A 244 12.03 -25.92 14.90
CA THR A 244 12.09 -24.95 16.01
C THR A 244 10.80 -24.15 16.21
N LEU A 245 10.56 -23.70 17.45
CA LEU A 245 9.51 -22.75 17.84
C LEU A 245 10.09 -21.39 18.28
N ASP A 246 11.40 -21.34 18.50
CA ASP A 246 12.09 -20.16 19.01
C ASP A 246 12.39 -19.16 17.90
N ASP A 247 12.34 -17.88 18.26
CA ASP A 247 12.64 -16.77 17.37
C ASP A 247 14.14 -16.72 17.11
N GLY A 248 14.57 -16.80 15.85
CA GLY A 248 15.98 -16.68 15.47
C GLY A 248 16.40 -15.29 15.01
N LEU A 249 15.46 -14.34 14.92
CA LEU A 249 15.65 -13.02 14.28
C LEU A 249 15.28 -11.86 15.22
N GLY A 250 14.50 -12.14 16.27
CA GLY A 250 14.11 -11.18 17.31
C GLY A 250 12.95 -10.26 16.93
N HIS A 251 12.47 -10.31 15.68
CA HIS A 251 11.37 -9.48 15.19
C HIS A 251 10.03 -9.89 15.83
N GLY A 252 9.67 -11.18 15.78
CA GLY A 252 8.46 -11.71 16.42
C GLY A 252 8.44 -11.51 17.95
N THR A 253 9.60 -11.64 18.61
CA THR A 253 9.73 -11.35 20.05
C THR A 253 9.49 -9.87 20.37
N PHE A 254 9.99 -8.96 19.52
CA PHE A 254 9.73 -7.53 19.66
C PHE A 254 8.25 -7.19 19.41
N VAL A 255 7.65 -7.73 18.34
CA VAL A 255 6.23 -7.55 17.96
C VAL A 255 5.30 -8.03 19.08
N ALA A 256 5.54 -9.22 19.63
CA ALA A 256 4.84 -9.72 20.81
C ALA A 256 5.06 -8.81 22.03
N GLY A 257 6.26 -8.26 22.18
CA GLY A 257 6.60 -7.29 23.22
C GLY A 257 5.70 -6.06 23.21
N VAL A 258 5.55 -5.42 22.04
CA VAL A 258 4.69 -4.24 21.86
C VAL A 258 3.22 -4.55 22.15
N ILE A 259 2.76 -5.77 21.84
CA ILE A 259 1.37 -6.20 22.10
C ILE A 259 1.13 -6.48 23.59
N ALA A 260 1.93 -7.34 24.23
CA ALA A 260 1.60 -7.93 25.54
C ALA A 260 2.80 -8.13 26.50
N SER A 261 3.88 -7.36 26.36
CA SER A 261 4.93 -7.31 27.40
C SER A 261 4.38 -6.76 28.71
N SER A 262 4.73 -7.39 29.83
CA SER A 262 4.26 -7.02 31.17
C SER A 262 5.36 -6.52 32.13
N LYS A 263 6.57 -6.28 31.60
CA LYS A 263 7.74 -5.78 32.34
C LYS A 263 8.55 -4.82 31.47
N GLU A 264 9.32 -3.94 32.11
CA GLU A 264 10.26 -2.98 31.49
C GLU A 264 9.68 -2.10 30.38
N CYS A 265 9.64 -2.59 29.14
CA CYS A 265 8.91 -2.00 28.02
C CYS A 265 7.51 -2.61 27.97
N LEU A 266 6.53 -1.92 28.56
CA LEU A 266 5.15 -2.42 28.64
C LEU A 266 4.47 -2.42 27.27
N GLY A 267 3.82 -3.53 26.91
CA GLY A 267 2.87 -3.62 25.81
C GLY A 267 1.46 -3.26 26.27
N PHE A 268 0.54 -3.09 25.33
CA PHE A 268 -0.82 -2.60 25.61
C PHE A 268 -1.68 -3.59 26.40
N ALA A 269 -1.56 -4.89 26.13
CA ALA A 269 -2.48 -5.94 26.56
C ALA A 269 -1.76 -7.06 27.37
N PRO A 270 -1.13 -6.75 28.52
CA PRO A 270 -0.21 -7.67 29.22
C PRO A 270 -0.85 -8.96 29.76
N ASP A 271 -2.18 -9.06 29.81
CA ASP A 271 -2.91 -10.24 30.26
C ASP A 271 -3.72 -10.94 29.14
N SER A 272 -3.50 -10.63 27.86
CA SER A 272 -4.08 -11.37 26.73
C SER A 272 -3.48 -12.77 26.56
N GLU A 273 -4.18 -13.67 25.86
CA GLU A 273 -3.66 -15.00 25.51
C GLU A 273 -2.89 -14.95 24.19
N LEU A 274 -1.57 -15.13 24.25
CA LEU A 274 -0.69 -15.09 23.07
C LEU A 274 -0.63 -16.44 22.35
N HIS A 275 -0.99 -16.42 21.07
CA HIS A 275 -0.81 -17.51 20.12
C HIS A 275 0.27 -17.12 19.11
N ILE A 276 1.46 -17.70 19.23
CA ILE A 276 2.61 -17.33 18.40
C ILE A 276 2.73 -18.30 17.23
N PHE A 277 2.50 -17.80 16.02
CA PHE A 277 2.51 -18.59 14.81
C PHE A 277 3.78 -18.24 14.03
N ARG A 278 4.82 -19.09 14.17
CA ARG A 278 6.04 -18.97 13.37
C ARG A 278 5.73 -19.39 11.94
N VAL A 279 5.75 -18.40 11.03
CA VAL A 279 5.48 -18.59 9.60
C VAL A 279 6.70 -18.27 8.73
N PHE A 280 7.74 -17.64 9.30
CA PHE A 280 9.04 -17.42 8.63
C PHE A 280 10.14 -18.29 9.22
N THR A 281 11.00 -18.82 8.34
CA THR A 281 12.23 -19.53 8.71
C THR A 281 13.30 -18.57 9.24
N ASN A 282 14.41 -19.11 9.77
CA ASN A 282 15.57 -18.26 10.11
C ASN A 282 16.23 -17.65 8.86
N ASN A 283 16.09 -18.31 7.71
CA ASN A 283 16.46 -17.77 6.39
C ASN A 283 15.39 -16.80 5.82
N GLN A 284 14.41 -16.40 6.64
CA GLN A 284 13.36 -15.42 6.32
C GLN A 284 12.44 -15.80 5.16
N VAL A 285 12.27 -17.11 4.93
CA VAL A 285 11.38 -17.71 3.93
C VAL A 285 10.05 -18.15 4.56
N SER A 286 8.95 -17.89 3.86
CA SER A 286 7.60 -18.43 4.10
C SER A 286 7.03 -19.03 2.80
N TYR A 287 5.86 -19.67 2.86
CA TYR A 287 5.08 -20.14 1.71
C TYR A 287 3.60 -19.77 1.89
N THR A 288 2.86 -19.51 0.81
CA THR A 288 1.42 -19.24 0.80
C THR A 288 0.66 -20.32 1.56
N SER A 289 0.93 -21.61 1.30
CA SER A 289 0.27 -22.72 2.01
C SER A 289 0.51 -22.70 3.52
N TRP A 290 1.67 -22.22 3.99
CA TRP A 290 1.94 -22.05 5.41
C TRP A 290 1.09 -20.93 6.01
N PHE A 291 0.86 -19.84 5.27
CA PHE A 291 -0.12 -18.82 5.64
C PHE A 291 -1.56 -19.34 5.62
N LEU A 292 -1.97 -20.10 4.59
CA LEU A 292 -3.32 -20.69 4.49
C LEU A 292 -3.60 -21.64 5.66
N ASP A 293 -2.64 -22.51 6.01
CA ASP A 293 -2.75 -23.43 7.14
C ASP A 293 -2.78 -22.68 8.48
N ALA A 294 -1.91 -21.69 8.66
CA ALA A 294 -1.88 -20.86 9.84
C ALA A 294 -3.20 -20.06 10.00
N PHE A 295 -3.76 -19.51 8.92
CA PHE A 295 -5.05 -18.82 8.95
C PHE A 295 -6.23 -19.76 9.23
N ASN A 296 -6.28 -20.93 8.59
CA ASN A 296 -7.27 -21.98 8.88
C ASN A 296 -7.23 -22.39 10.36
N TYR A 297 -6.03 -22.54 10.93
CA TYR A 297 -5.86 -22.85 12.36
C TYR A 297 -6.25 -21.67 13.26
N ALA A 298 -5.99 -20.42 12.87
CA ALA A 298 -6.44 -19.24 13.61
C ALA A 298 -7.98 -19.13 13.68
N ILE A 299 -8.67 -19.46 12.58
CA ILE A 299 -10.13 -19.58 12.52
C ILE A 299 -10.61 -20.69 13.47
N LEU A 300 -10.04 -21.90 13.37
CA LEU A 300 -10.39 -23.05 14.23
C LEU A 300 -10.17 -22.78 15.73
N LYS A 301 -9.11 -22.06 16.10
CA LYS A 301 -8.85 -21.63 17.49
C LYS A 301 -9.77 -20.50 17.96
N LYS A 302 -10.53 -19.86 17.06
CA LYS A 302 -11.32 -18.64 17.32
C LYS A 302 -10.44 -17.55 17.95
N ILE A 303 -9.38 -17.18 17.24
CA ILE A 303 -8.55 -16.01 17.52
C ILE A 303 -9.41 -14.74 17.40
N ASN A 304 -9.15 -13.72 18.22
CA ASN A 304 -9.91 -12.47 18.19
C ASN A 304 -9.19 -11.37 17.40
N VAL A 305 -7.86 -11.31 17.51
CA VAL A 305 -7.02 -10.29 16.88
C VAL A 305 -5.82 -10.99 16.22
N LEU A 306 -5.51 -10.64 14.97
CA LEU A 306 -4.35 -11.15 14.25
C LEU A 306 -3.45 -9.98 13.84
N ASN A 307 -2.19 -10.01 14.30
CA ASN A 307 -1.15 -9.08 13.86
C ASN A 307 -0.30 -9.75 12.78
N LEU A 308 -0.28 -9.17 11.58
CA LEU A 308 0.67 -9.48 10.52
C LEU A 308 1.60 -8.28 10.31
N SER A 309 2.79 -8.32 10.89
CA SER A 309 3.81 -7.26 10.74
C SER A 309 4.63 -7.39 9.43
N ILE A 310 3.99 -7.92 8.39
CA ILE A 310 4.55 -8.20 7.06
C ILE A 310 3.54 -7.72 6.01
N GLY A 311 4.07 -7.22 4.90
CA GLY A 311 3.35 -7.12 3.64
C GLY A 311 4.32 -7.16 2.46
N GLY A 312 3.77 -7.15 1.25
CA GLY A 312 4.48 -6.98 -0.02
C GLY A 312 3.50 -6.62 -1.14
N PRO A 313 3.97 -6.35 -2.37
CA PRO A 313 3.12 -5.89 -3.48
C PRO A 313 2.07 -6.92 -3.97
N ASP A 314 2.17 -8.18 -3.55
CA ASP A 314 1.47 -9.29 -4.21
C ASP A 314 0.01 -9.49 -3.80
N PHE A 315 -0.89 -8.68 -4.36
CA PHE A 315 -2.34 -8.94 -4.33
C PHE A 315 -2.80 -10.00 -5.34
N LYS A 316 -1.90 -10.54 -6.18
CA LYS A 316 -2.21 -11.60 -7.17
C LYS A 316 -2.18 -13.00 -6.57
N ASP A 317 -1.67 -13.18 -5.35
CA ASP A 317 -1.88 -14.39 -4.53
C ASP A 317 -3.34 -14.48 -4.04
N HIS A 318 -4.24 -14.75 -4.98
CA HIS A 318 -5.68 -14.80 -4.72
C HIS A 318 -6.07 -15.82 -3.62
N PRO A 319 -5.44 -17.00 -3.45
CA PRO A 319 -5.64 -17.85 -2.27
C PRO A 319 -5.37 -17.11 -0.95
N PHE A 320 -4.30 -16.33 -0.85
CA PHE A 320 -3.99 -15.53 0.35
C PHE A 320 -5.06 -14.45 0.58
N VAL A 321 -5.48 -13.73 -0.48
CA VAL A 321 -6.54 -12.70 -0.40
C VAL A 321 -7.90 -13.30 0.01
N ASP A 322 -8.33 -14.38 -0.64
CA ASP A 322 -9.53 -15.17 -0.27
C ASP A 322 -9.51 -15.53 1.22
N LYS A 323 -8.36 -15.97 1.73
CA LYS A 323 -8.21 -16.41 3.12
C LYS A 323 -8.19 -15.25 4.11
N VAL A 324 -7.70 -14.07 3.73
CA VAL A 324 -7.82 -12.84 4.53
C VAL A 324 -9.29 -12.41 4.66
N TRP A 325 -10.06 -12.49 3.57
CA TRP A 325 -11.51 -12.23 3.60
C TRP A 325 -12.26 -13.25 4.47
N GLU A 326 -11.95 -14.55 4.33
CA GLU A 326 -12.57 -15.58 5.17
C GLU A 326 -12.19 -15.43 6.66
N LEU A 327 -10.92 -15.10 6.96
CA LEU A 327 -10.45 -14.90 8.32
C LEU A 327 -11.15 -13.72 8.99
N THR A 328 -11.32 -12.60 8.28
CA THR A 328 -12.11 -11.47 8.78
C THR A 328 -13.60 -11.82 8.87
N ALA A 329 -14.18 -12.58 7.92
CA ALA A 329 -15.56 -13.08 8.01
C ALA A 329 -15.80 -13.92 9.28
N ASN A 330 -14.82 -14.73 9.69
CA ASN A 330 -14.82 -15.49 10.94
C ASN A 330 -14.58 -14.61 12.21
N ARG A 331 -14.84 -13.29 12.10
CA ARG A 331 -14.76 -12.27 13.15
C ARG A 331 -13.35 -12.04 13.72
N VAL A 332 -12.29 -12.48 13.03
CA VAL A 332 -10.91 -12.18 13.42
C VAL A 332 -10.55 -10.76 12.97
N ILE A 333 -10.13 -9.90 13.91
CA ILE A 333 -9.75 -8.52 13.61
C ILE A 333 -8.29 -8.51 13.12
N MET A 334 -8.09 -8.31 11.81
CA MET A 334 -6.75 -8.31 11.21
C MET A 334 -6.14 -6.90 11.17
N VAL A 335 -4.89 -6.79 11.64
CA VAL A 335 -4.08 -5.57 11.66
C VAL A 335 -2.77 -5.83 10.92
N SER A 336 -2.41 -4.95 9.98
CA SER A 336 -1.23 -5.12 9.13
C SER A 336 -0.47 -3.81 8.87
N ALA A 337 0.83 -3.96 8.58
CA ALA A 337 1.76 -2.86 8.32
C ALA A 337 1.68 -2.38 6.87
N ILE A 338 1.54 -1.08 6.64
CA ILE A 338 1.27 -0.53 5.29
C ILE A 338 2.45 -0.61 4.29
N GLY A 339 3.67 -0.90 4.77
CA GLY A 339 4.91 -0.93 3.97
C GLY A 339 6.01 -0.02 4.50
N ASN A 340 7.25 -0.21 4.06
CA ASN A 340 8.44 0.53 4.50
C ASN A 340 9.13 1.30 3.36
N ASP A 341 8.40 1.47 2.25
CA ASP A 341 8.91 1.80 0.93
C ASP A 341 8.66 3.29 0.59
N GLY A 342 8.16 4.05 1.57
CA GLY A 342 8.01 5.49 1.49
C GLY A 342 9.36 6.24 1.43
N PRO A 343 9.36 7.51 0.98
CA PRO A 343 8.21 8.42 0.99
C PRO A 343 7.45 8.55 -0.34
N LEU A 344 7.74 7.72 -1.35
CA LEU A 344 7.03 7.75 -2.64
C LEU A 344 5.56 7.36 -2.48
N TYR A 345 4.72 7.81 -3.41
CA TYR A 345 3.28 7.57 -3.43
C TYR A 345 2.97 6.39 -4.36
N GLY A 346 2.03 5.53 -3.97
CA GLY A 346 1.77 4.24 -4.65
C GLY A 346 2.45 3.04 -3.97
N THR A 347 3.14 3.26 -2.86
CA THR A 347 4.04 2.32 -2.18
C THR A 347 3.36 1.35 -1.20
N LEU A 348 2.03 1.21 -1.27
CA LEU A 348 1.24 0.44 -0.31
C LEU A 348 1.42 -1.07 -0.52
N ASN A 349 1.48 -1.84 0.57
CA ASN A 349 1.69 -3.29 0.54
C ASN A 349 0.48 -4.11 1.05
N ASN A 350 0.27 -5.27 0.41
CA ASN A 350 -0.76 -6.23 0.74
C ASN A 350 -0.36 -7.04 1.99
N PRO A 351 -1.29 -7.35 2.92
CA PRO A 351 -2.74 -7.11 2.88
C PRO A 351 -3.21 -5.82 3.58
N ALA A 352 -2.31 -4.90 3.95
CA ALA A 352 -2.68 -3.70 4.72
C ALA A 352 -3.52 -2.68 3.93
N ASP A 353 -3.51 -2.77 2.61
CA ASP A 353 -4.28 -2.04 1.60
C ASP A 353 -5.72 -2.56 1.36
N GLN A 354 -6.02 -3.79 1.81
CA GLN A 354 -7.35 -4.41 1.67
C GLN A 354 -8.42 -3.70 2.52
N MET A 355 -9.70 -3.79 2.12
CA MET A 355 -10.79 -3.06 2.78
C MET A 355 -11.00 -3.48 4.25
N ASP A 356 -11.06 -4.78 4.53
CA ASP A 356 -11.44 -5.34 5.83
C ASP A 356 -10.27 -5.43 6.82
N VAL A 357 -9.04 -5.21 6.32
CA VAL A 357 -7.81 -5.14 7.12
C VAL A 357 -7.61 -3.71 7.65
N ILE A 358 -7.15 -3.60 8.89
CA ILE A 358 -6.70 -2.33 9.49
C ILE A 358 -5.23 -2.12 9.09
N GLY A 359 -5.01 -1.28 8.07
CA GLY A 359 -3.69 -0.93 7.55
C GLY A 359 -3.08 0.25 8.31
N VAL A 360 -1.85 0.08 8.79
CA VAL A 360 -1.23 0.98 9.75
C VAL A 360 0.05 1.63 9.21
N GLY A 361 0.06 2.96 9.14
CA GLY A 361 1.26 3.76 8.84
C GLY A 361 2.02 4.24 10.10
N GLY A 362 3.27 4.64 9.90
CA GLY A 362 4.20 4.99 10.98
C GLY A 362 4.45 6.50 11.15
N ILE A 363 4.46 6.98 12.40
CA ILE A 363 4.92 8.32 12.78
C ILE A 363 6.08 8.30 13.79
N ASN A 364 6.79 9.42 13.91
CA ASN A 364 7.76 9.68 14.98
C ASN A 364 7.07 10.25 16.25
N PHE A 365 7.86 10.57 17.28
CA PHE A 365 7.34 11.12 18.54
C PHE A 365 6.92 12.60 18.45
N GLU A 366 7.26 13.23 17.32
CA GLU A 366 7.01 14.62 16.93
C GLU A 366 5.71 14.77 16.09
N ASP A 367 4.93 13.69 15.96
CA ASP A 367 3.68 13.61 15.18
C ASP A 367 3.83 13.83 13.66
N GLN A 368 5.01 13.56 13.12
CA GLN A 368 5.30 13.59 11.68
C GLN A 368 5.25 12.18 11.07
N ILE A 369 4.78 12.05 9.82
CA ILE A 369 4.84 10.80 9.06
C ILE A 369 6.30 10.38 8.89
N ALA A 370 6.63 9.16 9.32
CA ALA A 370 7.98 8.62 9.20
C ALA A 370 8.35 8.48 7.72
N LYS A 371 9.60 8.81 7.34
CA LYS A 371 10.02 8.81 5.93
C LYS A 371 9.78 7.48 5.24
N PHE A 372 10.12 6.37 5.90
CA PHE A 372 9.90 5.00 5.41
C PHE A 372 8.42 4.61 5.30
N SER A 373 7.47 5.29 5.95
CA SER A 373 6.08 4.83 5.91
C SER A 373 5.54 4.95 4.48
N SER A 374 5.16 3.80 3.92
CA SER A 374 4.44 3.73 2.64
C SER A 374 3.15 4.54 2.69
N ARG A 375 2.74 5.07 1.53
CA ARG A 375 1.66 6.05 1.38
C ARG A 375 1.15 6.14 -0.07
N GLY A 376 0.07 6.88 -0.24
CA GLY A 376 -0.61 7.07 -1.52
C GLY A 376 -2.00 6.44 -1.50
N MET A 377 -2.63 6.41 -2.66
CA MET A 377 -3.88 5.69 -2.89
C MET A 377 -3.58 4.24 -3.31
N THR A 378 -4.54 3.33 -3.17
CA THR A 378 -4.38 1.93 -3.64
C THR A 378 -4.25 1.87 -5.15
N THR A 379 -3.23 1.16 -5.65
CA THR A 379 -2.81 1.21 -7.06
C THR A 379 -3.69 0.37 -7.98
N TRP A 380 -4.26 -0.73 -7.51
CA TRP A 380 -5.07 -1.62 -8.36
C TRP A 380 -6.43 -1.05 -8.80
N GLU A 381 -6.93 0.05 -8.22
CA GLU A 381 -8.11 0.77 -8.78
C GLU A 381 -7.75 1.93 -9.72
N LEU A 382 -6.47 2.26 -9.91
CA LEU A 382 -6.04 3.25 -10.90
C LEU A 382 -6.52 2.95 -12.34
N PRO A 383 -6.72 1.69 -12.80
CA PRO A 383 -7.41 1.40 -14.06
C PRO A 383 -8.82 1.99 -14.20
N GLN A 384 -9.43 2.46 -13.11
CA GLN A 384 -10.77 3.05 -13.04
C GLN A 384 -10.75 4.50 -12.51
N GLY A 385 -9.57 5.13 -12.45
CA GLY A 385 -9.39 6.57 -12.23
C GLY A 385 -8.60 6.95 -10.96
N TYR A 386 -8.96 6.41 -9.79
CA TYR A 386 -8.31 6.78 -8.51
C TYR A 386 -8.37 5.62 -7.50
N GLY A 387 -7.34 5.49 -6.66
CA GLY A 387 -7.32 4.55 -5.55
C GLY A 387 -8.17 4.95 -4.35
N ARG A 388 -8.23 4.08 -3.35
CA ARG A 388 -8.93 4.29 -2.06
C ARG A 388 -7.99 4.89 -1.01
N ILE A 389 -8.57 5.49 0.03
CA ILE A 389 -7.85 6.03 1.19
C ILE A 389 -7.14 4.91 1.99
N LYS A 390 -5.81 4.96 2.03
CA LYS A 390 -4.93 4.15 2.89
C LYS A 390 -3.69 4.99 3.31
N PRO A 391 -2.98 4.65 4.40
CA PRO A 391 -3.37 3.72 5.48
C PRO A 391 -4.70 4.12 6.13
N ASP A 392 -5.31 3.27 6.96
CA ASP A 392 -6.57 3.62 7.63
C ASP A 392 -6.33 4.62 8.77
N ILE A 393 -5.26 4.38 9.55
CA ILE A 393 -4.77 5.23 10.64
C ILE A 393 -3.24 5.15 10.70
N VAL A 394 -2.65 6.08 11.45
CA VAL A 394 -1.21 6.06 11.76
C VAL A 394 -0.94 6.01 13.26
N THR A 395 0.22 5.46 13.65
CA THR A 395 0.67 5.45 15.05
C THR A 395 2.20 5.36 15.13
N PHE A 396 2.75 5.44 16.34
CA PHE A 396 4.19 5.45 16.55
C PHE A 396 4.86 4.23 15.91
N GLY A 397 5.76 4.51 14.96
CA GLY A 397 6.52 3.51 14.21
C GLY A 397 8.03 3.80 14.18
N SER A 398 8.50 4.93 14.71
CA SER A 398 9.93 5.26 14.80
C SER A 398 10.43 5.22 16.25
N ALA A 399 11.62 4.66 16.47
CA ALA A 399 12.31 4.56 17.77
C ALA A 399 11.44 3.96 18.90
N VAL A 400 10.53 3.05 18.57
CA VAL A 400 9.62 2.43 19.53
C VAL A 400 10.36 1.34 20.31
N ARG A 401 10.27 1.42 21.64
CA ARG A 401 10.93 0.48 22.57
C ARG A 401 10.06 -0.74 22.84
N GLY A 402 10.57 -1.93 22.53
CA GLY A 402 9.90 -3.23 22.69
C GLY A 402 10.86 -4.31 23.19
N SER A 403 10.37 -5.54 23.37
CA SER A 403 11.16 -6.64 23.94
C SER A 403 12.33 -7.04 23.03
N ASN A 404 13.48 -7.37 23.61
CA ASN A 404 14.64 -7.89 22.88
C ASN A 404 14.72 -9.42 23.00
N ILE A 405 15.23 -10.12 21.98
CA ILE A 405 15.30 -11.59 21.92
C ILE A 405 15.96 -12.22 23.17
N ASN A 406 17.02 -11.59 23.66
CA ASN A 406 17.84 -12.06 24.79
C ASN A 406 17.38 -11.51 26.16
N GLY A 407 16.22 -10.86 26.24
CA GLY A 407 15.74 -10.17 27.45
C GLY A 407 16.00 -8.67 27.43
N GLY A 408 15.28 -7.93 28.27
CA GLY A 408 15.28 -6.47 28.29
C GLY A 408 14.60 -5.89 27.04
N CYS A 409 15.02 -4.70 26.62
CA CYS A 409 14.36 -3.94 25.55
C CYS A 409 15.33 -3.42 24.50
N ARG A 410 14.92 -3.47 23.22
CA ARG A 410 15.55 -2.79 22.07
C ARG A 410 14.60 -1.72 21.51
N SER A 411 15.08 -0.84 20.64
CA SER A 411 14.29 0.21 20.02
C SER A 411 14.33 0.11 18.50
N LEU A 412 13.19 -0.15 17.86
CA LEU A 412 13.08 -0.38 16.41
C LEU A 412 12.27 0.71 15.71
N SER A 413 12.49 0.84 14.39
CA SER A 413 11.71 1.70 13.51
C SER A 413 11.21 0.96 12.27
N GLY A 414 9.92 1.03 11.97
CA GLY A 414 9.26 0.44 10.79
C GLY A 414 7.74 0.44 10.92
N THR A 415 6.98 0.28 9.83
CA THR A 415 5.51 0.09 9.93
C THR A 415 5.15 -1.29 10.48
N SER A 416 6.04 -2.27 10.35
CA SER A 416 6.03 -3.55 11.09
C SER A 416 6.07 -3.38 12.61
N VAL A 417 6.51 -2.20 13.09
CA VAL A 417 6.49 -1.78 14.50
C VAL A 417 5.23 -0.96 14.83
N ALA A 418 4.69 -0.18 13.90
CA ALA A 418 3.43 0.55 14.08
C ALA A 418 2.21 -0.40 14.13
N SER A 419 2.17 -1.45 13.31
CA SER A 419 1.10 -2.47 13.30
C SER A 419 0.81 -3.07 14.69
N PRO A 420 1.81 -3.59 15.46
CA PRO A 420 1.56 -4.16 16.78
C PRO A 420 1.17 -3.14 17.85
N VAL A 421 1.43 -1.84 17.65
CA VAL A 421 0.87 -0.78 18.50
C VAL A 421 -0.65 -0.74 18.33
N VAL A 422 -1.15 -0.84 17.09
CA VAL A 422 -2.59 -0.93 16.82
C VAL A 422 -3.15 -2.30 17.23
N ALA A 423 -2.47 -3.42 16.97
CA ALA A 423 -2.96 -4.74 17.39
C ALA A 423 -3.04 -4.88 18.92
N GLY A 424 -2.06 -4.33 19.64
CA GLY A 424 -2.09 -4.23 21.10
C GLY A 424 -3.22 -3.33 21.60
N ALA A 425 -3.42 -2.16 20.98
CA ALA A 425 -4.55 -1.28 21.26
C ALA A 425 -5.90 -1.96 21.02
N VAL A 426 -6.10 -2.61 19.87
CA VAL A 426 -7.31 -3.38 19.51
C VAL A 426 -7.56 -4.51 20.51
N THR A 427 -6.52 -5.24 20.93
CA THR A 427 -6.62 -6.28 21.97
C THR A 427 -7.10 -5.71 23.31
N LEU A 428 -6.52 -4.58 23.72
CA LEU A 428 -6.89 -3.88 24.95
C LEU A 428 -8.35 -3.40 24.87
N LEU A 429 -8.73 -2.72 23.79
CA LEU A 429 -10.09 -2.25 23.52
C LEU A 429 -11.11 -3.39 23.55
N ALA A 430 -10.86 -4.47 22.81
CA ALA A 430 -11.73 -5.64 22.75
C ALA A 430 -11.95 -6.26 24.14
N SER A 431 -10.91 -6.33 24.98
CA SER A 431 -11.05 -6.85 26.36
C SER A 431 -11.99 -6.00 27.22
N GLY A 432 -12.05 -4.68 26.97
CA GLY A 432 -12.95 -3.76 27.67
C GLY A 432 -14.40 -3.82 27.24
N VAL A 433 -14.69 -4.44 26.08
CA VAL A 433 -16.05 -4.60 25.51
C VAL A 433 -16.42 -6.07 25.26
N LEU A 434 -15.77 -7.02 25.94
CA LEU A 434 -16.07 -8.45 25.85
C LEU A 434 -17.56 -8.78 26.11
N HIS A 435 -18.22 -8.03 26.98
CA HIS A 435 -19.66 -8.14 27.25
C HIS A 435 -20.57 -7.69 26.08
N ARG A 436 -19.98 -7.23 24.96
CA ARG A 436 -20.64 -6.82 23.72
C ARG A 436 -20.14 -7.64 22.51
N SER A 437 -19.48 -8.78 22.71
CA SER A 437 -18.81 -9.55 21.64
C SER A 437 -19.74 -10.10 20.55
N GLU A 438 -21.06 -10.06 20.76
CA GLU A 438 -22.05 -10.39 19.72
C GLU A 438 -22.25 -9.24 18.72
N ILE A 439 -22.04 -8.00 19.18
CA ILE A 439 -22.16 -6.74 18.43
C ILE A 439 -20.82 -6.30 17.85
N ILE A 440 -19.72 -6.48 18.59
CA ILE A 440 -18.39 -6.02 18.19
C ILE A 440 -17.75 -7.01 17.20
N ASN A 441 -17.60 -6.53 15.98
CA ASN A 441 -17.06 -7.21 14.80
C ASN A 441 -15.89 -6.41 14.15
N PRO A 442 -15.15 -6.97 13.16
CA PRO A 442 -14.02 -6.27 12.52
C PRO A 442 -14.35 -4.88 11.96
N ALA A 443 -15.49 -4.70 11.27
CA ALA A 443 -15.93 -3.37 10.84
C ALA A 443 -16.13 -2.42 12.02
N SER A 444 -16.87 -2.80 13.06
CA SER A 444 -17.13 -1.94 14.23
C SER A 444 -15.84 -1.48 14.93
N MET A 445 -14.81 -2.34 15.00
CA MET A 445 -13.50 -1.99 15.53
C MET A 445 -12.79 -0.99 14.60
N LYS A 446 -12.78 -1.25 13.30
CA LYS A 446 -12.19 -0.35 12.29
C LYS A 446 -12.90 1.02 12.28
N GLN A 447 -14.22 1.04 12.32
CA GLN A 447 -15.08 2.22 12.46
C GLN A 447 -14.73 3.04 13.71
N ALA A 448 -14.62 2.39 14.87
CA ALA A 448 -14.25 3.07 16.11
C ALA A 448 -12.83 3.66 16.05
N LEU A 449 -11.87 2.95 15.44
CA LEU A 449 -10.52 3.46 15.23
C LEU A 449 -10.51 4.70 14.34
N ILE A 450 -11.11 4.65 13.14
CA ILE A 450 -11.11 5.80 12.21
C ILE A 450 -11.90 7.00 12.76
N ALA A 451 -13.07 6.78 13.37
CA ALA A 451 -13.88 7.84 13.95
C ALA A 451 -13.27 8.43 15.24
N SER A 452 -12.39 7.69 15.93
CA SER A 452 -11.63 8.20 17.08
C SER A 452 -10.41 9.03 16.70
N ALA A 453 -9.81 8.74 15.53
CA ALA A 453 -8.48 9.21 15.15
C ALA A 453 -8.35 10.75 15.21
N ARG A 454 -7.16 11.21 15.61
CA ARG A 454 -6.81 12.63 15.60
C ARG A 454 -5.96 12.94 14.37
N ARG A 455 -6.53 13.71 13.44
CA ARG A 455 -5.78 14.24 12.30
C ARG A 455 -4.51 14.98 12.72
N LEU A 456 -3.47 14.79 11.92
CA LEU A 456 -2.20 15.49 11.94
C LEU A 456 -2.32 16.73 11.03
N PRO A 457 -1.91 17.92 11.48
CA PRO A 457 -2.01 19.14 10.68
C PRO A 457 -1.00 19.12 9.53
N GLY A 458 -1.40 19.64 8.36
CA GLY A 458 -0.52 19.77 7.19
C GLY A 458 -0.27 18.47 6.40
N VAL A 459 -0.83 17.34 6.81
CA VAL A 459 -0.66 16.02 6.19
C VAL A 459 -1.94 15.61 5.45
N ASN A 460 -1.84 14.98 4.27
CA ASN A 460 -3.03 14.60 3.49
C ASN A 460 -3.56 13.20 3.81
N MET A 461 -4.80 12.91 3.43
CA MET A 461 -5.51 11.68 3.81
C MET A 461 -4.84 10.39 3.26
N PHE A 462 -4.10 10.47 2.15
CA PHE A 462 -3.33 9.34 1.61
C PHE A 462 -1.96 9.13 2.30
N GLU A 463 -1.63 9.93 3.31
CA GLU A 463 -0.44 9.74 4.16
C GLU A 463 -0.78 9.37 5.60
N GLN A 464 -1.91 9.87 6.11
CA GLN A 464 -2.32 9.67 7.51
C GLN A 464 -3.59 8.83 7.69
N GLY A 465 -4.33 8.52 6.62
CA GLY A 465 -5.69 8.00 6.73
C GLY A 465 -6.61 9.00 7.43
N HIS A 466 -7.30 8.52 8.47
CA HIS A 466 -8.08 9.37 9.37
C HIS A 466 -7.23 10.04 10.47
N GLY A 467 -5.94 9.71 10.54
CA GLY A 467 -4.96 10.31 11.43
C GLY A 467 -4.45 9.38 12.53
N LYS A 468 -3.95 9.99 13.60
CA LYS A 468 -3.29 9.29 14.71
C LYS A 468 -4.28 8.54 15.59
N LEU A 469 -3.93 7.30 15.94
CA LEU A 469 -4.65 6.46 16.92
C LEU A 469 -5.03 7.23 18.20
N ASN A 470 -6.29 7.12 18.62
CA ASN A 470 -6.82 7.71 19.85
C ASN A 470 -7.56 6.65 20.69
N LEU A 471 -6.79 5.93 21.52
CA LEU A 471 -7.24 4.77 22.29
C LEU A 471 -8.47 5.06 23.18
N VAL A 472 -8.45 6.17 23.93
CA VAL A 472 -9.54 6.50 24.87
C VAL A 472 -10.83 6.84 24.14
N LYS A 473 -10.77 7.61 23.05
CA LYS A 473 -11.96 7.92 22.24
C LYS A 473 -12.48 6.68 21.49
N ALA A 474 -11.60 5.78 21.03
CA ALA A 474 -12.00 4.49 20.45
C ALA A 474 -12.78 3.65 21.47
N TYR A 475 -12.30 3.57 22.72
CA TYR A 475 -13.00 2.87 23.79
C TYR A 475 -14.39 3.45 24.10
N GLN A 476 -14.51 4.78 24.14
CA GLN A 476 -15.80 5.47 24.34
C GLN A 476 -16.81 5.15 23.22
N ILE A 477 -16.34 5.14 21.96
CA ILE A 477 -17.18 4.74 20.81
C ILE A 477 -17.61 3.28 20.98
N LEU A 478 -16.68 2.33 21.18
CA LEU A 478 -17.00 0.90 21.33
C LEU A 478 -17.94 0.61 22.51
N SER A 479 -17.78 1.30 23.63
CA SER A 479 -18.61 1.15 24.84
C SER A 479 -20.07 1.60 24.62
N SER A 480 -20.28 2.51 23.67
CA SER A 480 -21.61 3.03 23.28
C SER A 480 -22.11 2.50 21.93
N TYR A 481 -21.30 1.67 21.26
CA TYR A 481 -21.48 1.32 19.85
C TYR A 481 -22.79 0.57 19.57
N LYS A 482 -23.50 1.04 18.55
CA LYS A 482 -24.65 0.37 17.94
C LYS A 482 -24.23 -0.12 16.55
N PRO A 483 -24.71 -1.28 16.08
CA PRO A 483 -24.52 -1.71 14.69
C PRO A 483 -24.92 -0.60 13.73
N GLN A 484 -24.01 -0.18 12.85
CA GLN A 484 -24.25 0.85 11.84
C GLN A 484 -23.31 0.68 10.64
N ALA A 485 -23.72 1.19 9.48
CA ALA A 485 -22.81 1.42 8.37
C ALA A 485 -22.05 2.74 8.56
N SER A 486 -20.91 2.91 7.88
CA SER A 486 -20.19 4.19 7.82
C SER A 486 -19.38 4.31 6.53
N LEU A 487 -18.93 5.53 6.22
CA LEU A 487 -18.17 5.84 5.01
C LEU A 487 -16.75 6.31 5.34
N SER A 488 -15.79 5.93 4.50
CA SER A 488 -14.38 6.30 4.59
C SER A 488 -13.85 6.77 3.22
N PRO A 489 -13.64 8.09 3.00
CA PRO A 489 -13.86 9.19 3.93
C PRO A 489 -15.35 9.41 4.28
N SER A 490 -15.62 10.08 5.40
CA SER A 490 -16.99 10.32 5.92
C SER A 490 -17.68 11.56 5.35
N TYR A 491 -16.97 12.35 4.54
CA TYR A 491 -17.46 13.45 3.72
C TYR A 491 -16.44 13.73 2.60
N ILE A 492 -16.82 14.51 1.61
CA ILE A 492 -15.96 14.94 0.51
C ILE A 492 -16.00 16.47 0.42
N ASP A 493 -14.89 17.15 0.74
CA ASP A 493 -14.71 18.58 0.50
C ASP A 493 -13.53 18.80 -0.45
N LEU A 494 -13.85 19.04 -1.72
CA LEU A 494 -12.88 19.30 -2.80
C LEU A 494 -12.26 20.72 -2.70
N SER A 495 -12.31 21.35 -1.52
CA SER A 495 -11.59 22.59 -1.19
C SER A 495 -10.74 22.50 0.08
N GLU A 496 -10.76 21.38 0.82
CA GLU A 496 -9.98 21.21 2.05
C GLU A 496 -8.53 20.79 1.76
N CYS A 497 -7.70 21.72 1.28
CA CYS A 497 -6.25 21.50 1.19
C CYS A 497 -5.53 21.70 2.54
N PRO A 498 -4.49 20.89 2.85
CA PRO A 498 -3.96 19.78 2.05
C PRO A 498 -4.71 18.45 2.27
N TYR A 499 -5.64 18.36 3.22
CA TYR A 499 -6.20 17.08 3.67
C TYR A 499 -6.81 16.24 2.54
N MET A 500 -7.60 16.86 1.65
CA MET A 500 -8.28 16.24 0.51
C MET A 500 -7.46 16.28 -0.79
N TRP A 501 -6.13 16.39 -0.71
CA TRP A 501 -5.24 16.22 -1.87
C TRP A 501 -5.39 14.81 -2.47
N PRO A 502 -5.35 14.62 -3.81
CA PRO A 502 -5.11 15.62 -4.85
C PRO A 502 -6.36 16.43 -5.24
N TYR A 503 -7.55 15.98 -4.87
CA TYR A 503 -8.80 16.57 -5.36
C TYR A 503 -8.98 18.05 -4.99
N CYS A 504 -8.42 18.49 -3.86
CA CYS A 504 -8.49 19.88 -3.43
C CYS A 504 -7.61 20.85 -4.27
N THR A 505 -6.62 20.37 -5.02
CA THR A 505 -5.69 21.27 -5.76
C THR A 505 -6.23 21.76 -7.12
N GLN A 506 -7.43 21.36 -7.51
CA GLN A 506 -8.12 21.87 -8.69
C GLN A 506 -9.64 22.02 -8.45
N PRO A 507 -10.23 23.22 -8.66
CA PRO A 507 -11.68 23.38 -8.67
C PRO A 507 -12.31 22.73 -9.90
N LEU A 508 -13.57 22.33 -9.78
CA LEU A 508 -14.36 21.80 -10.89
C LEU A 508 -14.82 22.93 -11.83
N TYR A 509 -15.11 22.62 -13.08
CA TYR A 509 -15.60 23.58 -14.07
C TYR A 509 -16.33 22.85 -15.22
N TYR A 510 -17.19 23.54 -15.97
CA TYR A 510 -17.96 22.92 -17.05
C TYR A 510 -17.06 22.45 -18.20
N GLY A 511 -17.29 21.22 -18.68
CA GLY A 511 -16.55 20.61 -19.78
C GLY A 511 -15.23 19.94 -19.41
N SER A 512 -14.86 19.85 -18.12
CA SER A 512 -13.77 18.96 -17.66
C SER A 512 -14.17 17.49 -17.78
N LEU A 513 -13.19 16.58 -17.74
CA LEU A 513 -13.50 15.18 -17.40
C LEU A 513 -14.06 15.08 -15.96
N PRO A 514 -14.86 14.06 -15.63
CA PRO A 514 -15.36 13.85 -14.28
C PRO A 514 -14.24 13.48 -13.30
N VAL A 515 -14.22 14.09 -12.12
CA VAL A 515 -13.30 13.71 -11.04
C VAL A 515 -13.90 12.56 -10.24
N ILE A 516 -13.18 11.44 -10.09
CA ILE A 516 -13.66 10.25 -9.37
C ILE A 516 -13.06 10.20 -7.96
N VAL A 517 -13.91 10.07 -6.95
CA VAL A 517 -13.51 9.80 -5.55
C VAL A 517 -14.05 8.45 -5.12
N ASN A 518 -13.15 7.56 -4.71
CA ASN A 518 -13.50 6.21 -4.24
C ASN A 518 -13.62 6.17 -2.71
N VAL A 519 -14.81 5.80 -2.24
CA VAL A 519 -15.20 5.73 -0.82
C VAL A 519 -15.39 4.28 -0.43
N THR A 520 -14.80 3.88 0.70
CA THR A 520 -15.06 2.56 1.31
C THR A 520 -16.30 2.64 2.21
N ILE A 521 -17.28 1.80 1.94
CA ILE A 521 -18.40 1.52 2.84
C ILE A 521 -17.93 0.47 3.84
N LEU A 522 -18.07 0.74 5.14
CA LEU A 522 -17.85 -0.24 6.22
C LEU A 522 -19.20 -0.65 6.79
N ASN A 523 -19.53 -1.94 6.72
CA ASN A 523 -20.76 -2.50 7.25
C ASN A 523 -20.54 -3.07 8.66
N GLY A 524 -20.97 -2.33 9.68
CA GLY A 524 -20.91 -2.78 11.07
C GLY A 524 -22.14 -3.57 11.54
N LEU A 525 -23.08 -3.92 10.64
CA LEU A 525 -24.35 -4.57 10.96
C LEU A 525 -24.23 -6.11 11.13
N ASP A 526 -23.70 -6.79 10.11
CA ASP A 526 -23.24 -8.19 10.14
C ASP A 526 -22.28 -8.49 8.96
N VAL A 527 -21.79 -9.73 8.87
CA VAL A 527 -20.79 -10.26 7.91
C VAL A 527 -21.26 -10.34 6.44
N SER A 528 -22.46 -9.86 6.17
CA SER A 528 -22.92 -9.60 4.82
C SER A 528 -23.96 -8.49 4.84
N GLY A 529 -24.04 -7.74 3.75
CA GLY A 529 -25.11 -6.77 3.54
C GLY A 529 -25.30 -6.49 2.05
N HIS A 530 -26.28 -5.65 1.75
CA HIS A 530 -26.50 -5.11 0.42
C HIS A 530 -26.98 -3.66 0.50
N ILE A 531 -26.88 -2.93 -0.61
CA ILE A 531 -27.39 -1.55 -0.68
C ILE A 531 -28.86 -1.60 -1.12
N VAL A 532 -29.75 -1.07 -0.27
CA VAL A 532 -31.19 -1.04 -0.53
C VAL A 532 -31.52 0.08 -1.50
N GLY A 533 -31.98 -0.31 -2.69
CA GLY A 533 -32.27 0.63 -3.79
C GLY A 533 -31.00 1.21 -4.40
N LYS A 534 -31.10 2.41 -4.98
CA LYS A 534 -29.96 3.14 -5.53
C LYS A 534 -29.59 4.30 -4.59
N PRO A 535 -28.29 4.54 -4.29
CA PRO A 535 -27.85 5.78 -3.65
C PRO A 535 -28.41 7.01 -4.38
N GLN A 536 -28.83 8.03 -3.63
CA GLN A 536 -29.48 9.23 -4.16
C GLN A 536 -28.62 10.47 -3.90
N TRP A 537 -28.48 11.33 -4.90
CA TRP A 537 -27.87 12.65 -4.79
C TRP A 537 -28.93 13.70 -4.41
N HIS A 538 -28.66 14.47 -3.35
CA HIS A 538 -29.52 15.52 -2.83
C HIS A 538 -28.80 16.87 -2.90
N PRO A 539 -28.94 17.62 -4.01
CA PRO A 539 -28.32 18.94 -4.14
C PRO A 539 -28.96 19.98 -3.22
N TYR A 540 -28.14 20.78 -2.52
CA TYR A 540 -28.65 21.88 -1.72
C TYR A 540 -28.87 23.13 -2.59
N SER A 541 -30.11 23.41 -2.95
CA SER A 541 -30.47 24.56 -3.82
C SER A 541 -29.95 25.92 -3.32
N PRO A 542 -29.98 26.25 -2.01
CA PRO A 542 -29.43 27.51 -1.49
C PRO A 542 -27.89 27.59 -1.49
N GLN A 543 -27.22 26.47 -1.77
CA GLN A 543 -25.77 26.36 -1.91
C GLN A 543 -25.39 25.80 -3.29
N HIS A 544 -26.19 26.13 -4.32
CA HIS A 544 -25.95 25.82 -5.74
C HIS A 544 -25.63 24.35 -6.05
N GLY A 545 -26.13 23.41 -5.25
CA GLY A 545 -25.88 21.97 -5.42
C GLY A 545 -26.30 21.42 -6.77
N GLN A 546 -27.33 22.02 -7.39
CA GLN A 546 -27.83 21.66 -8.73
C GLN A 546 -26.82 21.94 -9.85
N LEU A 547 -25.73 22.68 -9.59
CA LEU A 547 -24.66 22.89 -10.56
C LEU A 547 -23.69 21.69 -10.63
N LEU A 548 -23.75 20.76 -9.66
CA LEU A 548 -22.98 19.52 -9.65
C LEU A 548 -23.80 18.36 -10.22
N ASP A 549 -23.33 17.84 -11.36
CA ASP A 549 -23.75 16.56 -11.88
C ASP A 549 -22.95 15.46 -11.18
N VAL A 550 -23.65 14.61 -10.42
CA VAL A 550 -23.05 13.56 -9.58
C VAL A 550 -23.57 12.21 -10.04
N ALA A 551 -22.68 11.37 -10.59
CA ALA A 551 -23.00 9.98 -10.93
C ALA A 551 -22.32 9.01 -9.95
N ILE A 552 -22.97 7.88 -9.70
CA ILE A 552 -22.65 6.98 -8.59
C ILE A 552 -22.63 5.52 -9.07
N SER A 553 -21.49 4.86 -8.89
CA SER A 553 -21.32 3.42 -9.06
C SER A 553 -21.00 2.80 -7.69
N TYR A 554 -21.44 1.57 -7.43
CA TYR A 554 -21.31 0.96 -6.11
C TYR A 554 -21.30 -0.56 -6.16
N SER A 555 -20.75 -1.20 -5.12
CA SER A 555 -20.94 -2.61 -4.84
C SER A 555 -22.37 -2.88 -4.34
N GLU A 556 -23.15 -3.67 -5.09
CA GLU A 556 -24.50 -4.10 -4.68
C GLU A 556 -24.47 -4.87 -3.35
N PHE A 557 -23.49 -5.77 -3.21
CA PHE A 557 -23.25 -6.59 -2.02
C PHE A 557 -22.03 -6.09 -1.24
N LEU A 558 -22.10 -6.23 0.08
CA LEU A 558 -21.08 -5.87 1.06
C LEU A 558 -20.60 -7.15 1.75
N TRP A 559 -19.34 -7.54 1.53
CA TRP A 559 -18.75 -8.77 2.08
C TRP A 559 -17.22 -8.67 2.07
N PRO A 560 -16.52 -9.17 3.12
CA PRO A 560 -17.06 -9.73 4.35
C PRO A 560 -17.56 -8.66 5.34
N TRP A 561 -16.97 -7.46 5.37
CA TRP A 561 -17.46 -6.34 6.19
C TRP A 561 -17.45 -5.00 5.46
N SER A 562 -17.15 -4.99 4.16
CA SER A 562 -16.87 -3.78 3.39
C SER A 562 -17.43 -3.84 1.97
N GLY A 563 -17.40 -2.69 1.29
CA GLY A 563 -17.65 -2.56 -0.15
C GLY A 563 -17.33 -1.14 -0.61
N TRP A 564 -17.58 -0.84 -1.88
CA TRP A 564 -17.12 0.40 -2.53
C TRP A 564 -18.26 1.27 -3.05
N LEU A 565 -17.99 2.57 -3.07
CA LEU A 565 -18.82 3.62 -3.61
C LEU A 565 -17.91 4.56 -4.42
N ALA A 566 -18.01 4.49 -5.75
CA ALA A 566 -17.29 5.34 -6.67
C ALA A 566 -18.20 6.51 -7.08
N ILE A 567 -17.77 7.73 -6.80
CA ILE A 567 -18.55 8.95 -7.07
C ILE A 567 -17.80 9.79 -8.08
N SER A 568 -18.43 10.07 -9.23
CA SER A 568 -17.89 10.97 -10.24
C SER A 568 -18.58 12.34 -10.15
N PHE A 569 -17.76 13.39 -10.23
CA PHE A 569 -18.18 14.79 -10.13
C PHE A 569 -17.90 15.51 -11.44
N SER A 570 -18.96 16.09 -12.03
CA SER A 570 -18.91 17.02 -13.16
C SER A 570 -19.74 18.26 -12.86
N VAL A 571 -19.59 19.30 -13.68
CA VAL A 571 -20.36 20.55 -13.58
C VAL A 571 -21.31 20.64 -14.76
N SER A 572 -22.55 21.00 -14.49
CA SER A 572 -23.60 21.16 -15.50
C SER A 572 -23.40 22.42 -16.36
N ALA A 573 -24.11 22.50 -17.50
CA ALA A 573 -24.01 23.64 -18.41
C ALA A 573 -24.33 24.99 -17.75
N ASP A 574 -25.29 25.03 -16.82
CA ASP A 574 -25.65 26.23 -16.04
C ASP A 574 -24.48 26.70 -15.15
N GLY A 575 -23.56 25.81 -14.78
CA GLY A 575 -22.37 26.12 -14.00
C GLY A 575 -21.21 26.73 -14.80
N ALA A 576 -21.28 26.80 -16.14
CA ALA A 576 -20.14 27.17 -16.99
C ALA A 576 -19.57 28.58 -16.78
N THR A 577 -20.35 29.49 -16.20
CA THR A 577 -19.95 30.87 -15.86
C THR A 577 -19.99 31.17 -14.35
N TYR A 578 -20.28 30.16 -13.52
CA TYR A 578 -20.40 30.33 -12.07
C TYR A 578 -19.02 30.27 -11.39
N GLU A 579 -18.77 31.19 -10.45
CA GLU A 579 -17.70 31.03 -9.46
C GLU A 579 -18.30 30.96 -8.05
N GLY A 580 -17.96 29.91 -7.31
CA GLY A 580 -18.39 29.77 -5.92
C GLY A 580 -18.26 28.35 -5.39
N PHE A 581 -18.99 28.05 -4.33
CA PHE A 581 -19.12 26.68 -3.82
C PHE A 581 -20.43 26.06 -4.31
N ALA A 582 -20.41 24.76 -4.54
CA ALA A 582 -21.61 23.94 -4.71
C ALA A 582 -21.62 22.83 -3.63
N GLN A 583 -22.79 22.53 -3.06
CA GLN A 583 -22.93 21.59 -1.94
C GLN A 583 -24.17 20.71 -2.05
N GLY A 584 -24.11 19.53 -1.44
CA GLY A 584 -25.23 18.60 -1.30
C GLY A 584 -24.82 17.40 -0.46
N HIS A 585 -25.56 16.30 -0.57
CA HIS A 585 -25.15 15.03 0.02
C HIS A 585 -25.65 13.82 -0.76
N ILE A 586 -24.97 12.68 -0.63
CA ILE A 586 -25.50 11.38 -1.04
C ILE A 586 -26.15 10.69 0.17
N THR A 587 -27.31 10.06 -0.02
CA THR A 587 -27.87 9.07 0.93
C THR A 587 -27.78 7.67 0.36
N LEU A 588 -27.36 6.70 1.17
CA LEU A 588 -27.50 5.27 0.86
C LEU A 588 -27.92 4.50 2.13
N THR A 589 -28.69 3.43 1.95
CA THR A 589 -29.08 2.52 3.04
C THR A 589 -28.42 1.18 2.84
N VAL A 590 -27.67 0.74 3.84
CA VAL A 590 -27.19 -0.65 3.94
C VAL A 590 -28.23 -1.46 4.69
N GLU A 591 -28.56 -2.65 4.18
CA GLU A 591 -29.30 -3.67 4.91
C GLU A 591 -28.44 -4.93 5.09
N SER A 592 -28.54 -5.53 6.27
CA SER A 592 -27.94 -6.82 6.64
C SER A 592 -28.98 -7.77 7.21
N PRO A 593 -28.72 -9.09 7.20
CA PRO A 593 -29.59 -10.08 7.83
C PRO A 593 -29.94 -9.75 9.29
N PRO A 594 -31.08 -10.24 9.81
CA PRO A 594 -31.35 -10.25 11.25
C PRO A 594 -30.25 -11.02 11.99
N ALA A 595 -29.79 -10.51 13.13
CA ALA A 595 -28.87 -11.28 13.98
C ALA A 595 -29.61 -12.38 14.76
N ASN A 596 -28.85 -13.26 15.42
CA ASN A 596 -29.39 -14.35 16.24
C ASN A 596 -30.43 -13.84 17.27
N GLY A 597 -31.71 -14.18 17.06
CA GLY A 597 -32.84 -13.79 17.93
C GLY A 597 -33.62 -12.56 17.45
N GLU A 598 -33.19 -11.89 16.39
CA GLU A 598 -33.96 -10.87 15.67
C GLU A 598 -34.80 -11.54 14.55
N LEU A 599 -35.89 -10.90 14.14
CA LEU A 599 -36.74 -11.34 13.01
C LEU A 599 -36.63 -10.39 11.81
N GLU A 600 -36.50 -9.09 12.08
CA GLU A 600 -36.42 -8.04 11.07
C GLU A 600 -34.96 -7.77 10.67
N PRO A 601 -34.67 -7.47 9.38
CA PRO A 601 -33.32 -7.17 8.93
C PRO A 601 -32.80 -5.86 9.54
N ARG A 602 -31.47 -5.78 9.69
CA ARG A 602 -30.80 -4.60 10.23
C ARG A 602 -30.58 -3.59 9.12
N GLN A 603 -31.10 -2.37 9.26
CA GLN A 603 -30.86 -1.28 8.31
C GLN A 603 -30.04 -0.13 8.92
N SER A 604 -29.20 0.51 8.10
CA SER A 604 -28.47 1.72 8.43
C SER A 604 -28.37 2.64 7.22
N THR A 605 -29.14 3.74 7.23
CA THR A 605 -28.96 4.85 6.30
C THR A 605 -27.75 5.70 6.72
N VAL A 606 -26.88 6.01 5.76
CA VAL A 606 -25.74 6.92 5.95
C VAL A 606 -25.79 8.06 4.94
N THR A 607 -25.27 9.21 5.37
CA THR A 607 -25.20 10.44 4.59
C THR A 607 -23.75 10.81 4.33
N LEU A 608 -23.41 11.12 3.08
CA LEU A 608 -22.10 11.63 2.67
C LEU A 608 -22.22 13.09 2.25
N PRO A 609 -21.82 14.06 3.10
CA PRO A 609 -21.77 15.47 2.70
C PRO A 609 -20.74 15.70 1.59
N ILE A 610 -21.11 16.49 0.59
CA ILE A 610 -20.28 16.84 -0.56
C ILE A 610 -20.21 18.37 -0.68
N ARG A 611 -18.99 18.87 -0.88
CA ARG A 611 -18.70 20.27 -1.20
C ARG A 611 -17.60 20.34 -2.26
N ALA A 612 -17.79 21.20 -3.25
CA ALA A 612 -16.78 21.52 -4.26
C ALA A 612 -16.69 23.03 -4.49
N LYS A 613 -15.52 23.53 -4.90
CA LYS A 613 -15.44 24.83 -5.57
C LYS A 613 -15.67 24.63 -7.07
N ILE A 614 -16.55 25.45 -7.65
CA ILE A 614 -16.73 25.60 -9.09
C ILE A 614 -16.10 26.93 -9.53
N ILE A 615 -15.49 26.94 -10.72
CA ILE A 615 -15.05 28.15 -11.43
C ILE A 615 -15.60 28.17 -12.87
N PRO A 616 -15.62 29.33 -13.55
CA PRO A 616 -15.88 29.40 -14.98
C PRO A 616 -14.87 28.58 -15.78
N THR A 617 -15.29 27.99 -16.90
CA THR A 617 -14.44 27.13 -17.73
C THR A 617 -13.12 27.82 -18.12
N PRO A 618 -11.94 27.28 -17.74
CA PRO A 618 -10.66 27.88 -18.08
C PRO A 618 -10.42 27.96 -19.60
N PRO A 619 -9.62 28.95 -20.07
CA PRO A 619 -9.25 29.03 -21.48
C PRO A 619 -8.61 27.73 -21.98
N ARG A 620 -9.00 27.26 -23.17
CA ARG A 620 -8.53 26.01 -23.80
C ARG A 620 -7.01 25.80 -23.67
N HIS A 621 -6.21 26.83 -23.94
CA HIS A 621 -4.74 26.77 -23.88
C HIS A 621 -4.14 26.58 -22.47
N LYS A 622 -4.96 26.63 -21.41
CA LYS A 622 -4.59 26.29 -20.03
C LYS A 622 -5.07 24.91 -19.60
N ARG A 623 -5.79 24.16 -20.45
CA ARG A 623 -6.35 22.84 -20.15
C ARG A 623 -5.51 21.75 -20.78
N ILE A 624 -4.95 20.88 -19.93
CA ILE A 624 -4.10 19.75 -20.28
C ILE A 624 -4.84 18.46 -19.96
N LEU A 625 -4.93 17.56 -20.94
CA LEU A 625 -5.39 16.21 -20.73
C LEU A 625 -4.16 15.31 -20.54
N TRP A 626 -4.08 14.58 -19.43
CA TRP A 626 -3.06 13.55 -19.19
C TRP A 626 -3.63 12.20 -19.62
N ASP A 627 -3.00 11.54 -20.57
CA ASP A 627 -3.31 10.16 -20.91
C ASP A 627 -2.92 9.23 -19.74
N GLN A 628 -3.92 8.59 -19.14
CA GLN A 628 -3.75 7.62 -18.06
C GLN A 628 -4.16 6.21 -18.52
N TYR A 629 -4.73 6.09 -19.72
CA TYR A 629 -5.27 4.85 -20.24
C TYR A 629 -4.14 3.95 -20.74
N HIS A 630 -3.13 4.52 -21.40
CA HIS A 630 -1.99 3.76 -21.95
C HIS A 630 -0.81 3.61 -20.97
N ASN A 631 -0.95 4.05 -19.70
CA ASN A 631 0.05 3.91 -18.62
C ASN A 631 -0.06 2.59 -17.84
N LEU A 632 1.03 2.20 -17.16
CA LEU A 632 1.18 1.06 -16.26
C LEU A 632 0.38 1.27 -14.98
N ARG A 633 -0.93 1.04 -15.06
CA ARG A 633 -1.85 1.22 -13.93
C ARG A 633 -1.42 0.44 -12.68
N TYR A 634 -0.81 -0.73 -12.89
CA TYR A 634 -0.02 -1.55 -11.97
C TYR A 634 0.51 -2.77 -12.76
N PRO A 635 1.78 -3.23 -12.61
CA PRO A 635 2.37 -4.21 -13.53
C PRO A 635 1.59 -5.52 -13.71
N PRO A 636 1.09 -5.85 -14.92
CA PRO A 636 0.59 -7.17 -15.25
C PRO A 636 1.75 -8.17 -15.47
N GLY A 637 2.77 -7.76 -16.24
CA GLY A 637 3.97 -8.51 -16.65
C GLY A 637 5.29 -7.81 -16.26
N TYR A 638 6.33 -7.89 -17.11
CA TYR A 638 7.65 -7.28 -16.86
C TYR A 638 7.79 -5.91 -17.56
N PHE A 639 7.53 -4.87 -16.79
CA PHE A 639 7.79 -3.48 -17.15
C PHE A 639 9.03 -3.01 -16.37
N PRO A 640 10.19 -2.87 -17.04
CA PRO A 640 11.44 -2.51 -16.40
C PRO A 640 11.48 -1.02 -16.06
N ARG A 641 12.11 -0.66 -14.94
CA ARG A 641 12.26 0.75 -14.54
C ARG A 641 12.91 1.60 -15.64
N ASP A 642 12.37 2.80 -15.77
CA ASP A 642 12.88 3.91 -16.58
C ASP A 642 14.35 4.22 -16.24
N ASN A 643 14.75 4.22 -14.97
CA ASN A 643 16.16 4.43 -14.59
C ASN A 643 16.99 3.13 -14.55
N LEU A 644 17.65 2.78 -15.68
CA LEU A 644 18.52 1.61 -15.83
C LEU A 644 19.75 1.53 -14.88
N LYS A 645 20.02 2.57 -14.06
CA LYS A 645 21.02 2.49 -12.99
C LYS A 645 20.51 1.81 -11.73
N VAL A 646 19.19 1.63 -11.58
CA VAL A 646 18.56 0.94 -10.44
C VAL A 646 18.61 -0.57 -10.69
N LYS A 647 19.64 -1.23 -10.16
CA LYS A 647 19.89 -2.68 -10.38
C LYS A 647 19.35 -3.61 -9.29
N ASN A 648 18.74 -3.07 -8.24
CA ASN A 648 18.33 -3.84 -7.06
C ASN A 648 16.88 -4.35 -7.11
N ASP A 649 16.03 -3.68 -7.89
CA ASP A 649 14.64 -4.04 -8.16
C ASP A 649 14.36 -3.59 -9.61
N PRO A 650 14.16 -4.51 -10.57
CA PRO A 650 14.07 -4.17 -11.97
C PRO A 650 12.70 -3.65 -12.40
N LEU A 651 11.64 -3.90 -11.61
CA LEU A 651 10.24 -3.58 -11.93
C LEU A 651 9.85 -2.20 -11.42
N ASP A 652 8.96 -1.49 -12.12
CA ASP A 652 8.19 -0.43 -11.46
C ASP A 652 6.90 -0.96 -10.82
N TRP A 653 6.78 -0.72 -9.52
CA TRP A 653 5.67 -1.15 -8.67
C TRP A 653 4.76 0.01 -8.22
N ASN A 654 5.17 1.25 -8.47
CA ASN A 654 4.48 2.45 -7.96
C ASN A 654 3.19 2.74 -8.72
N GLY A 655 3.11 2.28 -9.98
CA GLY A 655 2.02 2.52 -10.90
C GLY A 655 2.09 3.93 -11.49
N ASP A 656 2.06 4.01 -12.81
CA ASP A 656 2.33 5.22 -13.57
C ASP A 656 1.11 6.13 -13.58
N HIS A 657 1.12 7.09 -12.65
CA HIS A 657 0.00 7.99 -12.43
C HIS A 657 0.46 9.38 -12.03
N ILE A 658 -0.29 10.38 -12.49
CA ILE A 658 -0.07 11.81 -12.23
C ILE A 658 -0.03 12.21 -10.72
N HIS A 659 -0.28 11.26 -9.81
CA HIS A 659 -0.30 11.46 -8.35
C HIS A 659 0.56 10.44 -7.57
N THR A 660 1.29 9.55 -8.23
CA THR A 660 2.23 8.58 -7.65
C THR A 660 3.68 9.03 -7.91
N ASN A 661 4.30 8.55 -8.99
CA ASN A 661 5.64 8.92 -9.45
C ASN A 661 5.65 10.31 -10.13
N PHE A 662 4.71 10.60 -11.03
CA PHE A 662 4.63 11.89 -11.75
C PHE A 662 4.06 13.06 -10.93
N LYS A 663 3.90 12.88 -9.61
CA LYS A 663 3.34 13.87 -8.68
C LYS A 663 4.01 15.26 -8.75
N ASP A 664 5.33 15.30 -8.88
CA ASP A 664 6.05 16.58 -8.89
C ASP A 664 5.85 17.33 -10.21
N MET A 665 5.64 16.60 -11.32
CA MET A 665 5.26 17.20 -12.61
C MET A 665 3.86 17.82 -12.54
N TYR A 666 2.88 17.12 -11.94
CA TYR A 666 1.55 17.66 -11.65
C TYR A 666 1.61 18.94 -10.82
N GLN A 667 2.37 18.93 -9.71
CA GLN A 667 2.48 20.11 -8.84
C GLN A 667 3.07 21.31 -9.57
N ASN A 668 4.12 21.12 -10.37
CA ASN A 668 4.72 22.20 -11.15
C ASN A 668 3.76 22.77 -12.21
N LEU A 669 3.06 21.90 -12.96
CA LEU A 669 2.06 22.34 -13.96
C LEU A 669 0.89 23.09 -13.30
N ARG A 670 0.37 22.61 -12.15
CA ARG A 670 -0.66 23.31 -11.36
C ARG A 670 -0.16 24.66 -10.82
N ASN A 671 1.08 24.75 -10.35
CA ASN A 671 1.69 25.99 -9.86
C ASN A 671 1.84 27.05 -10.97
N VAL A 672 2.06 26.64 -12.22
CA VAL A 672 2.07 27.52 -13.43
C VAL A 672 0.64 27.82 -13.94
N GLY A 673 -0.39 27.31 -13.25
CA GLY A 673 -1.79 27.59 -13.53
C GLY A 673 -2.37 26.85 -14.73
N TYR A 674 -1.82 25.67 -15.08
CA TYR A 674 -2.47 24.74 -15.99
C TYR A 674 -3.48 23.88 -15.24
N TYR A 675 -4.66 23.68 -15.82
CA TYR A 675 -5.67 22.72 -15.37
C TYR A 675 -5.36 21.37 -16.00
N ILE A 676 -5.49 20.30 -15.23
CA ILE A 676 -5.01 18.98 -15.62
C ILE A 676 -6.08 17.93 -15.31
N GLU A 677 -6.53 17.24 -16.35
CA GLU A 677 -7.57 16.22 -16.31
C GLU A 677 -6.97 14.84 -16.62
N VAL A 678 -7.51 13.78 -16.03
CA VAL A 678 -6.96 12.40 -16.12
C VAL A 678 -7.82 11.56 -17.07
N LEU A 679 -7.27 11.13 -18.20
CA LEU A 679 -7.96 10.37 -19.24
C LEU A 679 -7.83 8.86 -18.98
N GLY A 680 -8.78 8.29 -18.24
CA GLY A 680 -8.89 6.84 -18.01
C GLY A 680 -9.65 6.07 -19.10
N SER A 681 -9.61 6.52 -20.36
CA SER A 681 -10.39 5.96 -21.48
C SER A 681 -9.68 6.18 -22.82
N PRO A 682 -9.89 5.33 -23.85
CA PRO A 682 -9.24 5.49 -25.15
C PRO A 682 -9.53 6.85 -25.83
N PHE A 683 -8.68 7.28 -26.75
CA PHE A 683 -8.73 8.59 -27.43
C PHE A 683 -10.02 8.81 -28.25
N THR A 684 -10.72 7.73 -28.59
CA THR A 684 -12.06 7.74 -29.21
C THR A 684 -13.15 8.29 -28.29
N CYS A 685 -12.94 8.33 -26.96
CA CYS A 685 -13.96 8.69 -25.97
C CYS A 685 -13.96 10.17 -25.54
N PHE A 686 -13.00 11.02 -25.94
CA PHE A 686 -12.92 12.43 -25.50
C PHE A 686 -13.07 13.48 -26.62
N ASP A 687 -13.62 14.63 -26.25
CA ASP A 687 -13.71 15.84 -27.09
C ASP A 687 -12.42 16.67 -26.98
N ALA A 688 -11.60 16.67 -28.03
CA ALA A 688 -10.35 17.43 -28.09
C ALA A 688 -10.53 18.94 -28.30
N SER A 689 -11.73 19.42 -28.65
CA SER A 689 -11.99 20.86 -28.75
C SER A 689 -11.88 21.55 -27.37
N GLN A 690 -12.12 20.81 -26.29
CA GLN A 690 -12.04 21.27 -24.91
C GLN A 690 -10.61 21.56 -24.42
N TYR A 691 -9.62 20.81 -24.91
CA TYR A 691 -8.27 20.79 -24.36
C TYR A 691 -7.26 21.45 -25.31
N GLY A 692 -6.30 22.19 -24.77
CA GLY A 692 -5.22 22.78 -25.57
C GLY A 692 -4.14 21.76 -25.89
N THR A 693 -3.88 20.83 -24.97
CA THR A 693 -2.79 19.87 -25.05
C THR A 693 -3.20 18.50 -24.51
N LEU A 694 -2.82 17.44 -25.22
CA LEU A 694 -2.73 16.08 -24.70
C LEU A 694 -1.27 15.80 -24.29
N LEU A 695 -1.08 15.34 -23.06
CA LEU A 695 0.18 14.79 -22.57
C LEU A 695 0.08 13.27 -22.64
N ILE A 696 1.03 12.65 -23.34
CA ILE A 696 1.26 11.21 -23.31
C ILE A 696 2.62 11.04 -22.62
N VAL A 697 2.65 10.42 -21.46
CA VAL A 697 3.85 10.28 -20.62
C VAL A 697 4.03 8.81 -20.33
N ASP A 698 5.18 8.26 -20.75
CA ASP A 698 5.57 6.87 -20.53
C ASP A 698 4.47 5.83 -20.85
N PRO A 699 3.96 5.75 -22.09
CA PRO A 699 2.92 4.78 -22.44
C PRO A 699 3.55 3.41 -22.74
N GLU A 700 3.00 2.34 -22.17
CA GLU A 700 3.49 0.97 -22.31
C GLU A 700 2.48 0.07 -23.07
N GLU A 701 1.21 0.48 -23.15
CA GLU A 701 0.15 -0.18 -23.93
C GLU A 701 0.20 0.17 -25.44
N GLU A 702 -0.52 -0.60 -26.26
CA GLU A 702 -0.70 -0.33 -27.70
C GLU A 702 -1.84 0.66 -27.99
N PHE A 703 -1.73 1.46 -29.06
CA PHE A 703 -2.77 2.40 -29.52
C PHE A 703 -3.60 1.79 -30.65
N PHE A 704 -4.93 1.78 -30.55
CA PHE A 704 -5.78 1.19 -31.59
C PHE A 704 -5.84 2.06 -32.87
N PRO A 705 -6.02 1.47 -34.08
CA PRO A 705 -6.06 2.23 -35.34
C PRO A 705 -7.12 3.35 -35.37
N GLU A 706 -8.26 3.14 -34.70
CA GLU A 706 -9.32 4.13 -34.53
C GLU A 706 -8.87 5.34 -33.70
N GLU A 707 -7.98 5.14 -32.73
CA GLU A 707 -7.40 6.17 -31.87
C GLU A 707 -6.34 6.97 -32.62
N VAL A 708 -5.43 6.32 -33.35
CA VAL A 708 -4.46 6.98 -34.23
C VAL A 708 -5.20 7.88 -35.24
N ALA A 709 -6.26 7.35 -35.86
CA ALA A 709 -7.09 8.08 -36.81
C ALA A 709 -7.91 9.23 -36.17
N LYS A 710 -8.33 9.08 -34.91
CA LYS A 710 -9.03 10.14 -34.14
C LYS A 710 -8.06 11.24 -33.73
N LEU A 711 -6.95 10.89 -33.10
CA LEU A 711 -5.94 11.83 -32.63
C LEU A 711 -5.35 12.65 -33.78
N LYS A 712 -5.16 12.07 -34.97
CA LYS A 712 -4.77 12.82 -36.16
C LYS A 712 -5.74 13.96 -36.49
N ARG A 713 -7.05 13.67 -36.53
CA ARG A 713 -8.09 14.67 -36.78
C ARG A 713 -8.15 15.74 -35.68
N ASP A 714 -7.88 15.35 -34.43
CA ASP A 714 -7.84 16.28 -33.30
C ASP A 714 -6.66 17.27 -33.41
N VAL A 715 -5.48 16.78 -33.82
CA VAL A 715 -4.29 17.64 -34.07
C VAL A 715 -4.49 18.53 -35.29
N ASP A 716 -5.07 18.01 -36.37
CA ASP A 716 -5.44 18.81 -37.55
C ASP A 716 -6.49 19.90 -37.19
N ALA A 717 -7.30 19.66 -36.15
CA ALA A 717 -8.22 20.64 -35.54
C ALA A 717 -7.56 21.53 -34.45
N GLY A 718 -6.25 21.44 -34.25
CA GLY A 718 -5.47 22.31 -33.36
C GLY A 718 -5.32 21.82 -31.92
N LEU A 719 -5.44 20.52 -31.62
CA LEU A 719 -4.89 19.92 -30.40
C LEU A 719 -3.36 19.88 -30.48
N SER A 720 -2.65 20.29 -29.43
CA SER A 720 -1.22 20.00 -29.30
C SER A 720 -1.00 18.65 -28.61
N ILE A 721 0.03 17.90 -29.01
CA ILE A 721 0.48 16.72 -28.25
C ILE A 721 1.88 17.03 -27.70
N ILE A 722 2.13 16.64 -26.45
CA ILE A 722 3.49 16.52 -25.89
C ILE A 722 3.67 15.07 -25.48
N ILE A 723 4.71 14.43 -26.00
CA ILE A 723 5.04 13.03 -25.70
C ILE A 723 6.35 12.99 -24.94
N PHE A 724 6.35 12.30 -23.80
CA PHE A 724 7.54 11.90 -23.07
C PHE A 724 7.68 10.39 -23.24
N ALA A 725 8.63 9.98 -24.07
CA ALA A 725 8.96 8.60 -24.35
C ALA A 725 10.31 8.28 -23.70
N ASP A 726 10.35 7.25 -22.86
CA ASP A 726 11.56 6.84 -22.17
C ASP A 726 12.44 5.90 -23.06
N TRP A 727 13.10 4.89 -22.50
CA TRP A 727 14.07 4.07 -23.22
C TRP A 727 13.42 2.84 -23.86
N TYR A 728 13.89 2.50 -25.05
CA TYR A 728 13.60 1.22 -25.69
C TYR A 728 14.85 0.77 -26.45
N ASN A 729 15.31 -0.45 -26.18
CA ASN A 729 16.40 -1.08 -26.91
C ASN A 729 16.32 -2.60 -26.73
N VAL A 730 16.10 -3.33 -27.82
CA VAL A 730 15.94 -4.79 -27.80
C VAL A 730 17.17 -5.53 -27.25
N THR A 731 18.37 -4.96 -27.36
CA THR A 731 19.61 -5.53 -26.80
C THR A 731 19.72 -5.28 -25.29
N VAL A 732 19.33 -4.10 -24.81
CA VAL A 732 19.24 -3.79 -23.37
C VAL A 732 18.14 -4.63 -22.73
N MET A 733 16.95 -4.74 -23.34
CA MET A 733 15.89 -5.66 -22.87
C MET A 733 16.41 -7.10 -22.73
N LYS A 734 17.21 -7.58 -23.70
CA LYS A 734 17.88 -8.89 -23.65
C LYS A 734 19.06 -8.99 -22.67
N LYS A 735 19.56 -7.87 -22.13
CA LYS A 735 20.55 -7.80 -21.02
C LYS A 735 19.86 -7.73 -19.64
N VAL A 736 18.81 -6.92 -19.50
CA VAL A 736 18.06 -6.73 -18.24
C VAL A 736 16.95 -7.75 -18.04
N LYS A 737 16.73 -8.66 -19.01
CA LYS A 737 16.03 -9.91 -18.74
C LYS A 737 16.66 -10.59 -17.53
N PHE A 738 15.84 -11.03 -16.59
CA PHE A 738 16.30 -11.85 -15.47
C PHE A 738 15.82 -13.28 -15.68
N TYR A 739 16.57 -14.24 -15.13
CA TYR A 739 16.08 -15.61 -15.12
C TYR A 739 15.08 -15.73 -13.98
N ASP A 740 13.81 -15.87 -14.35
CA ASP A 740 12.72 -15.83 -13.42
C ASP A 740 12.47 -17.28 -12.93
N GLU A 741 13.27 -17.66 -11.93
CA GLU A 741 13.45 -19.00 -11.36
C GLU A 741 12.17 -19.73 -10.80
N ASN A 742 10.99 -19.09 -10.65
CA ASN A 742 9.72 -19.75 -10.21
C ASN A 742 9.38 -20.86 -11.19
N THR A 743 9.50 -20.45 -12.46
CA THR A 743 8.87 -20.98 -13.64
C THR A 743 9.92 -21.40 -14.65
N ARG A 744 11.17 -21.03 -14.32
CA ARG A 744 12.36 -21.26 -15.10
C ARG A 744 12.22 -20.68 -16.50
N GLN A 745 11.42 -19.62 -16.63
CA GLN A 745 11.32 -18.76 -17.81
C GLN A 745 12.27 -17.58 -17.66
N TRP A 746 12.83 -17.13 -18.77
CA TRP A 746 13.54 -15.85 -18.80
C TRP A 746 12.49 -14.76 -18.92
N TRP A 747 12.32 -13.94 -17.89
CA TRP A 747 11.50 -12.74 -17.99
C TRP A 747 12.23 -11.72 -18.84
N MET A 748 11.87 -11.75 -20.12
CA MET A 748 12.12 -10.69 -21.06
C MET A 748 11.20 -9.52 -20.70
N PRO A 749 11.69 -8.27 -20.69
CA PRO A 749 10.82 -7.12 -20.63
C PRO A 749 9.78 -7.15 -21.75
N ASP A 750 8.52 -6.89 -21.42
CA ASP A 750 7.43 -6.79 -22.40
C ASP A 750 7.65 -5.57 -23.32
N THR A 751 8.20 -4.49 -22.76
CA THR A 751 8.73 -3.32 -23.49
C THR A 751 10.01 -2.77 -22.83
N GLY A 752 10.50 -1.60 -23.23
CA GLY A 752 11.49 -0.83 -22.48
C GLY A 752 10.88 -0.17 -21.25
N GLY A 753 11.23 1.08 -20.94
CA GLY A 753 10.36 1.91 -20.08
C GLY A 753 9.04 2.16 -20.83
N ALA A 754 9.12 2.94 -21.91
CA ALA A 754 8.00 3.16 -22.82
C ALA A 754 7.88 2.08 -23.93
N ASN A 755 6.67 1.87 -24.43
CA ASN A 755 6.35 1.21 -25.71
C ASN A 755 6.59 2.15 -26.89
N VAL A 756 7.88 2.40 -27.12
CA VAL A 756 8.39 3.17 -28.26
C VAL A 756 7.94 2.61 -29.62
N PRO A 757 7.80 1.28 -29.84
CA PRO A 757 7.16 0.75 -31.05
C PRO A 757 5.73 1.26 -31.27
N ALA A 758 4.84 1.15 -30.29
CA ALA A 758 3.46 1.65 -30.40
C ALA A 758 3.42 3.18 -30.58
N LEU A 759 4.30 3.91 -29.91
CA LEU A 759 4.48 5.34 -30.14
C LEU A 759 4.94 5.68 -31.56
N ASN A 760 5.78 4.85 -32.19
CA ASN A 760 6.19 5.04 -33.58
C ASN A 760 5.04 4.80 -34.55
N ASP A 761 4.19 3.80 -34.32
CA ASP A 761 2.98 3.57 -35.14
C ASP A 761 1.96 4.72 -34.99
N LEU A 762 1.79 5.25 -33.77
CA LEU A 762 1.02 6.47 -33.51
C LEU A 762 1.61 7.69 -34.26
N LEU A 763 2.93 7.88 -34.20
CA LEU A 763 3.63 9.06 -34.73
C LEU A 763 3.91 9.03 -36.23
N ALA A 764 3.89 7.85 -36.86
CA ALA A 764 4.18 7.65 -38.28
C ALA A 764 3.36 8.59 -39.19
N SER A 765 2.13 8.92 -38.79
CA SER A 765 1.23 9.82 -39.54
C SER A 765 1.73 11.27 -39.66
N TRP A 766 2.68 11.68 -38.83
CA TRP A 766 3.37 12.98 -38.89
C TRP A 766 4.84 12.88 -39.32
N GLY A 767 5.35 11.68 -39.62
CA GLY A 767 6.73 11.45 -40.05
C GLY A 767 7.78 11.59 -38.93
N ILE A 768 7.36 11.55 -37.67
CA ILE A 768 8.23 11.49 -36.49
C ILE A 768 8.49 10.01 -36.16
N GLU A 769 9.71 9.68 -35.74
CA GLU A 769 10.13 8.33 -35.39
C GLU A 769 11.19 8.40 -34.29
N PHE A 770 10.99 7.67 -33.19
CA PHE A 770 11.99 7.40 -32.17
C PHE A 770 12.86 6.21 -32.60
N GLY A 771 14.13 6.23 -32.20
CA GLY A 771 15.07 5.14 -32.43
C GLY A 771 15.07 4.11 -31.31
N ASP A 772 16.10 3.27 -31.32
CA ASP A 772 16.29 2.15 -30.41
C ASP A 772 17.54 2.28 -29.52
N ARG A 773 18.19 3.46 -29.44
CA ARG A 773 19.43 3.65 -28.64
C ARG A 773 19.16 4.43 -27.37
N VAL A 774 19.69 3.93 -26.26
CA VAL A 774 19.49 4.51 -24.93
C VAL A 774 20.61 5.48 -24.56
N PHE A 775 20.26 6.66 -24.06
CA PHE A 775 21.20 7.70 -23.66
C PHE A 775 21.00 8.13 -22.21
N GLU A 776 22.10 8.49 -21.55
CA GLU A 776 22.12 9.11 -20.23
C GLU A 776 22.95 10.40 -20.23
N GLY A 777 22.68 11.29 -19.26
CA GLY A 777 23.59 12.37 -18.91
C GLY A 777 22.93 13.70 -18.58
N GLU A 778 23.77 14.67 -18.23
CA GLU A 778 23.35 16.00 -17.85
C GLU A 778 23.13 16.91 -19.07
N PHE A 779 22.01 17.64 -19.06
CA PHE A 779 21.71 18.69 -20.02
C PHE A 779 21.12 19.91 -19.33
N LYS A 780 21.14 21.04 -20.03
CA LYS A 780 20.62 22.31 -19.55
C LYS A 780 19.65 22.90 -20.56
N PHE A 781 18.46 23.28 -20.11
CA PHE A 781 17.41 23.86 -20.94
C PHE A 781 16.93 25.18 -20.33
N GLY A 782 17.29 26.29 -20.98
CA GLY A 782 17.27 27.60 -20.34
C GLY A 782 18.19 27.60 -19.12
N ASP A 783 17.67 28.01 -17.97
CA ASP A 783 18.43 28.02 -16.71
C ASP A 783 18.38 26.69 -15.93
N HIS A 784 17.54 25.74 -16.33
CA HIS A 784 17.34 24.47 -15.63
C HIS A 784 18.37 23.41 -16.04
N GLU A 785 19.18 22.97 -15.09
CA GLU A 785 20.01 21.77 -15.22
C GLU A 785 19.19 20.53 -14.87
N MET A 786 19.28 19.50 -15.70
CA MET A 786 18.50 18.28 -15.63
C MET A 786 19.39 17.07 -15.94
N TYR A 787 19.12 15.96 -15.26
CA TYR A 787 19.78 14.68 -15.50
C TYR A 787 18.81 13.74 -16.22
N TYR A 788 19.17 13.33 -17.44
CA TYR A 788 18.45 12.32 -18.22
C TYR A 788 18.96 10.94 -17.78
N ALA A 789 18.10 10.13 -17.14
CA ALA A 789 18.52 8.90 -16.48
C ALA A 789 18.81 7.76 -17.45
N SER A 790 17.82 7.55 -18.32
CA SER A 790 17.82 6.77 -19.55
C SER A 790 16.86 7.51 -20.51
N GLY A 791 16.71 6.97 -21.73
CA GLY A 791 15.71 7.44 -22.69
C GLY A 791 16.19 7.27 -24.13
N THR A 792 15.25 7.17 -25.09
CA THR A 792 15.58 6.96 -26.51
C THR A 792 15.99 8.25 -27.24
N ASN A 793 16.58 8.12 -28.43
CA ASN A 793 16.79 9.25 -29.36
C ASN A 793 15.61 9.41 -30.33
N ILE A 794 15.35 10.64 -30.78
CA ILE A 794 14.58 10.87 -32.02
C ILE A 794 15.43 10.39 -33.20
N ALA A 795 14.92 9.47 -34.01
CA ALA A 795 15.59 8.95 -35.21
C ALA A 795 15.19 9.71 -36.48
N LYS A 796 13.96 10.20 -36.54
CA LYS A 796 13.39 10.93 -37.67
C LYS A 796 12.51 12.07 -37.18
N PHE A 797 12.60 13.21 -37.84
CA PHE A 797 11.77 14.37 -37.57
C PHE A 797 11.51 15.11 -38.90
N PRO A 798 10.33 15.74 -39.09
CA PRO A 798 10.04 16.50 -40.30
C PRO A 798 11.03 17.65 -40.54
N GLU A 799 11.41 17.87 -41.80
CA GLU A 799 12.38 18.92 -42.20
C GLU A 799 11.91 20.35 -41.87
N ASN A 800 10.60 20.56 -41.75
CA ASN A 800 9.97 21.81 -41.35
C ASN A 800 9.77 21.94 -39.82
N GLY A 801 10.17 20.92 -39.04
CA GLY A 801 10.10 20.91 -37.58
C GLY A 801 11.36 21.47 -36.91
N LEU A 802 11.21 21.97 -35.69
CA LEU A 802 12.34 22.41 -34.86
C LEU A 802 12.87 21.24 -34.01
N LEU A 803 14.05 20.72 -34.36
CA LEU A 803 14.76 19.73 -33.56
C LEU A 803 15.82 20.41 -32.68
N VAL A 804 15.74 20.21 -31.36
CA VAL A 804 16.78 20.62 -30.40
C VAL A 804 17.54 19.37 -29.97
N ALA A 805 18.86 19.34 -30.19
CA ALA A 805 19.70 18.18 -29.94
C ALA A 805 20.81 18.46 -28.91
N LYS A 806 21.15 17.43 -28.14
CA LYS A 806 22.24 17.43 -27.15
C LYS A 806 23.04 16.14 -27.31
N TYR A 807 24.36 16.23 -27.29
CA TYR A 807 25.21 15.05 -27.17
C TYR A 807 25.13 14.52 -25.73
N LEU A 808 24.60 13.30 -25.60
CA LEU A 808 24.51 12.50 -24.38
C LEU A 808 25.36 11.24 -24.52
N LYS A 809 25.54 10.50 -23.42
CA LYS A 809 26.36 9.28 -23.37
C LYS A 809 25.49 8.06 -23.68
N ASP A 810 25.90 7.25 -24.66
CA ASP A 810 25.26 5.96 -24.95
C ASP A 810 25.37 5.03 -23.72
N GLN A 811 24.24 4.49 -23.30
CA GLN A 811 24.10 3.64 -22.12
C GLN A 811 24.01 2.15 -22.50
N ALA A 812 23.60 1.83 -23.73
CA ALA A 812 23.44 0.45 -24.21
C ALA A 812 24.78 -0.28 -24.39
N TYR A 813 25.87 0.46 -24.60
CA TYR A 813 27.25 -0.03 -24.64
C TYR A 813 27.89 -0.34 -23.27
N GLN A 814 27.19 -0.10 -22.15
CA GLN A 814 27.67 -0.40 -20.78
C GLN A 814 26.96 -1.60 -20.13
#